data_AF-D3SRA3-F1
#
_entry.id   AF-D3SRA3-F1
#
_cell.length_a   1.000
_cell.length_b   1.000
_cell.length_c   1.000
_cell.angle_alpha   90.00
_cell.angle_beta   90.00
_cell.angle_gamma   90.00
#
_symmetry.space_group_name_H-M   'P 1'
#
loop_
_entity.id
_entity.type
_entity.pdbx_description
1 polymer ?
#
loop_
_entity_poly.entity_id
_entity_poly.type
_entity_poly.pdbx_seq_one_letter_code
_entity_poly.pdbx_strand_id
1 'polypeptide(L)'
;MELEDINTVAVLGAGNMGHGIAEVAAMAGYDVALRDIKEEFVQNGYEQIEWSLNKLAEKDQLSQDEADAALERVTPIVDVEEAVGNADVVIEAVPEKMEIKKDVYGEVEEHAPDHTIFATNTSSLSITDLADVTERPEQFCGMHFFNPPVRMQLVEVISGAESSDETLDVIEELADDFGKTPVRVHKDSPGFIVNRILVPLMNEASWLVSEDEATISEVDSTTKYDMGLPMGSFELGDQVGNDVSFHVLEYMHDVLGEAYEPAPLLEEKVENEELGKKTGKGFYDYEDGSGAEIPTDEQSEFVKDRLLATMANEAAKLIGNDVAPPASIDEAVQLGAGFPDGPVKLVDEYGLDTLLETLEEAYDETGHERYEPADFLAERADEGGFYESDEEEDGVDFDAIRVEYPGEMVGHIVLDRPHRMNTISDDLLAELSEAIDLLEDDEEVRAILITGEGEKAFSAGADVQSMAAGGADSLGAIELSKDGQSTFGELESCDLPVVAGIDGFCLGGGMELATCADLRVASERSEFGQPELNLGLIPGWGGTQRLSQIVGEGRAKEIIFTAERYEADVMEDYGFVNDVVENDDLEDAAFDLAAKLAGGPPIAQKFTKRAMLAGRDDTEAGLEYEASAFGHLMATDDLMEGITAFMGDGEPDFEGK
;
A
#
# COMPACT_ATOMS: atom_id res chain seq x y z
N MET A 1 28.20 -4.34 -5.88
CA MET A 1 28.28 -2.87 -5.74
C MET A 1 27.26 -2.52 -4.68
N GLU A 2 27.53 -1.57 -3.79
CA GLU A 2 26.51 -1.11 -2.81
C GLU A 2 26.01 0.28 -3.20
N LEU A 3 24.84 0.72 -2.71
CA LEU A 3 24.29 2.05 -3.01
C LEU A 3 25.32 3.18 -2.75
N GLU A 4 26.09 3.06 -1.66
CA GLU A 4 27.12 4.04 -1.27
C GLU A 4 28.26 4.20 -2.31
N ASP A 5 28.44 3.22 -3.20
CA ASP A 5 29.43 3.29 -4.27
C ASP A 5 28.95 4.13 -5.46
N ILE A 6 27.64 4.37 -5.60
CA ILE A 6 27.02 5.07 -6.73
C ILE A 6 27.16 6.57 -6.54
N ASN A 7 27.87 7.22 -7.46
CA ASN A 7 28.04 8.68 -7.46
C ASN A 7 27.58 9.31 -8.78
N THR A 8 27.73 8.60 -9.90
CA THR A 8 27.42 9.11 -11.23
C THR A 8 26.40 8.23 -11.96
N VAL A 9 25.31 8.85 -12.40
CA VAL A 9 24.25 8.22 -13.21
C VAL A 9 24.29 8.79 -14.64
N ALA A 10 24.42 7.93 -15.64
CA ALA A 10 24.29 8.34 -17.03
C ALA A 10 22.87 8.07 -17.54
N VAL A 11 22.19 9.08 -18.06
CA VAL A 11 20.84 8.93 -18.64
C VAL A 11 20.92 9.10 -20.15
N LEU A 12 20.58 8.04 -20.89
CA LEU A 12 20.70 8.01 -22.34
C LEU A 12 19.35 8.33 -23.00
N GLY A 13 19.28 9.49 -23.64
CA GLY A 13 18.07 10.05 -24.24
C GLY A 13 17.60 11.27 -23.45
N ALA A 14 17.46 12.42 -24.11
CA ALA A 14 17.00 13.67 -23.49
C ALA A 14 15.54 14.01 -23.82
N GLY A 15 14.76 12.99 -24.23
CA GLY A 15 13.33 13.08 -24.49
C GLY A 15 12.49 13.20 -23.23
N ASN A 16 11.17 13.01 -23.35
CA ASN A 16 10.22 13.24 -22.26
C ASN A 16 10.52 12.45 -20.98
N MET A 17 10.91 11.18 -21.10
CA MET A 17 11.25 10.35 -19.94
C MET A 17 12.66 10.66 -19.41
N GLY A 18 13.65 10.67 -20.29
CA GLY A 18 15.05 10.78 -19.89
C GLY A 18 15.41 12.08 -19.18
N HIS A 19 14.84 13.23 -19.58
CA HIS A 19 15.08 14.47 -18.82
C HIS A 19 14.45 14.41 -17.41
N GLY A 20 13.27 13.80 -17.26
CA GLY A 20 12.62 13.63 -15.96
C GLY A 20 13.36 12.63 -15.06
N ILE A 21 13.91 11.55 -15.61
CA ILE A 21 14.75 10.60 -14.87
C ILE A 21 16.04 11.29 -14.41
N ALA A 22 16.68 12.05 -15.29
CA ALA A 22 17.86 12.84 -14.95
C ALA A 22 17.58 13.88 -13.86
N GLU A 23 16.42 14.54 -13.90
CA GLU A 23 15.99 15.49 -12.86
C GLU A 23 15.84 14.81 -11.50
N VAL A 24 15.17 13.65 -11.45
CA VAL A 24 14.97 12.88 -10.22
C VAL A 24 16.32 12.44 -9.62
N ALA A 25 17.22 11.89 -10.43
CA ALA A 25 18.56 11.50 -9.97
C ALA A 25 19.36 12.70 -9.45
N ALA A 26 19.31 13.84 -10.14
CA ALA A 26 20.01 15.05 -9.71
C ALA A 26 19.44 15.65 -8.40
N MET A 27 18.13 15.56 -8.20
CA MET A 27 17.47 15.98 -6.95
C MET A 27 17.86 15.09 -5.76
N ALA A 28 18.05 13.79 -5.98
CA ALA A 28 18.55 12.86 -4.97
C ALA A 28 20.04 13.07 -4.64
N GLY A 29 20.77 13.80 -5.50
CA GLY A 29 22.11 14.30 -5.21
C GLY A 29 23.23 13.68 -6.03
N TYR A 30 22.91 12.85 -7.01
CA TYR A 30 23.86 12.21 -7.93
C TYR A 30 24.34 13.15 -9.02
N ASP A 31 25.59 12.99 -9.45
CA ASP A 31 26.10 13.64 -10.66
C ASP A 31 25.48 12.94 -11.89
N VAL A 32 24.88 13.70 -12.81
CA VAL A 32 24.11 13.13 -13.93
C VAL A 32 24.71 13.51 -15.27
N ALA A 33 25.10 12.50 -16.04
CA ALA A 33 25.47 12.64 -17.45
C ALA A 33 24.22 12.46 -18.33
N LEU A 34 23.56 13.55 -18.72
CA LEU A 34 22.42 13.51 -19.64
C LEU A 34 22.93 13.47 -21.07
N ARG A 35 22.66 12.40 -21.82
CA ARG A 35 23.19 12.21 -23.17
C ARG A 35 22.10 12.17 -24.24
N ASP A 36 22.35 12.79 -25.39
CA ASP A 36 21.57 12.57 -26.63
C ASP A 36 22.47 12.60 -27.87
N ILE A 37 21.98 12.13 -29.02
CA ILE A 37 22.76 12.00 -30.27
C ILE A 37 23.12 13.36 -30.91
N LYS A 38 22.53 14.46 -30.44
CA LYS A 38 22.79 15.81 -30.92
C LYS A 38 22.68 16.85 -29.82
N GLU A 39 23.51 17.88 -29.93
CA GLU A 39 23.49 19.07 -29.08
C GLU A 39 22.08 19.67 -28.91
N GLU A 40 21.31 19.76 -30.01
CA GLU A 40 19.97 20.36 -29.97
C GLU A 40 18.97 19.57 -29.10
N PHE A 41 19.14 18.25 -29.00
CA PHE A 41 18.25 17.39 -28.22
C PHE A 41 18.63 17.38 -26.75
N VAL A 42 19.92 17.20 -26.46
CA VAL A 42 20.41 17.20 -25.07
C VAL A 42 20.22 18.56 -24.40
N GLN A 43 20.41 19.65 -25.14
CA GLN A 43 20.19 20.99 -24.60
C GLN A 43 18.71 21.27 -24.35
N ASN A 44 17.80 20.73 -25.17
CA ASN A 44 16.36 20.86 -24.92
C ASN A 44 15.97 20.11 -23.64
N GLY A 45 16.43 18.87 -23.46
CA GLY A 45 16.19 18.13 -22.22
C GLY A 45 16.73 18.87 -20.98
N TYR A 46 17.95 19.39 -21.06
CA TYR A 46 18.53 20.23 -20.00
C TYR A 46 17.69 21.48 -19.68
N GLU A 47 17.20 22.19 -20.71
CA GLU A 47 16.31 23.34 -20.55
C GLU A 47 14.95 22.94 -19.91
N GLN A 48 14.43 21.74 -20.18
CA GLN A 48 13.23 21.24 -19.51
C GLN A 48 13.45 20.94 -18.03
N ILE A 49 14.61 20.38 -17.67
CA ILE A 49 15.02 20.17 -16.27
C ILE A 49 15.11 21.51 -15.54
N GLU A 50 15.82 22.49 -16.12
CA GLU A 50 15.89 23.85 -15.56
C GLU A 50 14.50 24.46 -15.38
N TRP A 51 13.62 24.31 -16.36
CA TRP A 51 12.25 24.81 -16.27
C TRP A 51 11.45 24.12 -15.15
N SER A 52 11.54 22.79 -15.04
CA SER A 52 10.83 22.00 -14.05
C SER A 52 11.29 22.30 -12.62
N LEU A 53 12.60 22.30 -12.37
CA LEU A 53 13.18 22.65 -11.07
C LEU A 53 12.75 24.05 -10.61
N ASN A 54 12.77 25.04 -11.51
CA ASN A 54 12.27 26.37 -11.21
C ASN A 54 10.77 26.37 -10.90
N LYS A 55 9.97 25.52 -11.55
CA LYS A 55 8.53 25.38 -11.25
C LYS A 55 8.27 24.73 -9.90
N LEU A 56 9.07 23.76 -9.50
CA LEU A 56 8.99 23.14 -8.18
C LEU A 56 9.37 24.15 -7.10
N ALA A 57 10.42 24.96 -7.33
CA ALA A 57 10.81 26.04 -6.43
C ALA A 57 9.75 27.15 -6.29
N GLU A 58 9.13 27.57 -7.41
CA GLU A 58 8.02 28.53 -7.40
C GLU A 58 6.79 28.03 -6.61
N LYS A 59 6.64 26.71 -6.46
CA LYS A 59 5.54 26.06 -5.72
C LYS A 59 5.90 25.69 -4.29
N ASP A 60 7.06 26.13 -3.79
CA ASP A 60 7.59 25.79 -2.47
C ASP A 60 7.71 24.26 -2.24
N GLN A 61 7.90 23.47 -3.31
CA GLN A 61 8.15 22.02 -3.22
C GLN A 61 9.64 21.70 -2.96
N LEU A 62 10.53 22.63 -3.32
CA LEU A 62 11.94 22.66 -2.94
C LEU A 62 12.44 24.11 -2.88
N SER A 63 13.56 24.37 -2.23
CA SER A 63 14.16 25.71 -2.16
C SER A 63 14.92 26.05 -3.44
N GLN A 64 15.08 27.35 -3.74
CA GLN A 64 15.87 27.77 -4.91
C GLN A 64 17.32 27.27 -4.86
N ASP A 65 17.92 27.20 -3.66
CA ASP A 65 19.28 26.69 -3.49
C ASP A 65 19.36 25.17 -3.82
N GLU A 66 18.32 24.40 -3.49
CA GLU A 66 18.22 22.98 -3.88
C GLU A 66 17.99 22.82 -5.38
N ALA A 67 17.16 23.67 -6.00
CA ALA A 67 16.94 23.68 -7.45
C ALA A 67 18.24 23.93 -8.22
N ASP A 68 18.97 24.98 -7.82
CA ASP A 68 20.23 25.37 -8.46
C ASP A 68 21.29 24.25 -8.27
N ALA A 69 21.35 23.64 -7.08
CA ALA A 69 22.27 22.54 -6.79
C ALA A 69 21.94 21.25 -7.57
N ALA A 70 20.66 20.93 -7.78
CA ALA A 70 20.27 19.80 -8.63
C ALA A 70 20.65 20.07 -10.10
N LEU A 71 20.38 21.28 -10.60
CA LEU A 71 20.73 21.64 -11.98
C LEU A 71 22.26 21.61 -12.22
N GLU A 72 23.06 22.06 -11.25
CA GLU A 72 24.53 22.04 -11.32
C GLU A 72 25.14 20.62 -11.45
N ARG A 73 24.39 19.59 -11.03
CA ARG A 73 24.82 18.18 -11.15
C ARG A 73 24.56 17.59 -12.54
N VAL A 74 23.72 18.22 -13.35
CA VAL A 74 23.39 17.71 -14.69
C VAL A 74 24.39 18.25 -15.70
N THR A 75 25.09 17.35 -16.40
CA THR A 75 26.00 17.69 -17.49
C THR A 75 25.43 17.19 -18.82
N PRO A 76 25.05 18.08 -19.76
CA PRO A 76 24.59 17.68 -21.08
C PRO A 76 25.77 17.24 -21.96
N ILE A 77 25.70 16.02 -22.49
CA ILE A 77 26.78 15.39 -23.27
C ILE A 77 26.22 14.82 -24.59
N VAL A 78 27.03 14.85 -25.65
CA VAL A 78 26.70 14.20 -26.94
C VAL A 78 27.47 12.89 -27.14
N ASP A 79 28.75 12.92 -26.76
CA ASP A 79 29.67 11.80 -26.92
C ASP A 79 29.37 10.68 -25.92
N VAL A 80 29.24 9.44 -26.41
CA VAL A 80 28.86 8.31 -25.55
C VAL A 80 29.99 7.92 -24.60
N GLU A 81 31.24 7.93 -25.04
CA GLU A 81 32.41 7.60 -24.21
C GLU A 81 32.54 8.59 -23.05
N GLU A 82 32.35 9.89 -23.30
CA GLU A 82 32.33 10.91 -22.26
C GLU A 82 31.17 10.71 -21.26
N ALA A 83 29.99 10.32 -21.72
CA ALA A 83 28.82 10.15 -20.87
C ALA A 83 28.91 8.94 -19.94
N VAL A 84 29.44 7.80 -20.42
CA VAL A 84 29.42 6.53 -19.66
C VAL A 84 30.76 6.15 -19.05
N GLY A 85 31.87 6.80 -19.43
CA GLY A 85 33.23 6.39 -19.05
C GLY A 85 33.54 6.41 -17.55
N ASN A 86 32.71 7.06 -16.72
CA ASN A 86 32.79 7.01 -15.26
C ASN A 86 31.42 6.74 -14.61
N ALA A 87 30.44 6.23 -15.35
CA ALA A 87 29.10 5.98 -14.81
C ALA A 87 29.11 4.74 -13.91
N ASP A 88 28.42 4.82 -12.78
CA ASP A 88 28.18 3.67 -11.90
C ASP A 88 26.88 2.97 -12.31
N VAL A 89 25.89 3.74 -12.76
CA VAL A 89 24.63 3.24 -13.34
C VAL A 89 24.33 3.98 -14.65
N VAL A 90 23.88 3.23 -15.67
CA VAL A 90 23.38 3.77 -16.94
C VAL A 90 21.89 3.47 -17.04
N ILE A 91 21.06 4.50 -17.22
CA ILE A 91 19.61 4.39 -17.43
C ILE A 91 19.27 4.81 -18.86
N GLU A 92 18.78 3.88 -19.68
CA GLU A 92 18.46 4.11 -21.08
C GLU A 92 16.97 4.49 -21.28
N ALA A 93 16.72 5.60 -21.96
CA ALA A 93 15.40 6.14 -22.30
C ALA A 93 15.34 6.70 -23.74
N VAL A 94 15.95 5.99 -24.68
CA VAL A 94 15.95 6.25 -26.13
C VAL A 94 14.68 5.66 -26.79
N PRO A 95 14.42 5.90 -28.10
CA PRO A 95 13.21 5.43 -28.76
C PRO A 95 12.96 3.92 -28.59
N GLU A 96 11.68 3.56 -28.40
CA GLU A 96 11.20 2.20 -28.10
C GLU A 96 11.30 1.27 -29.32
N LYS A 97 12.54 0.96 -29.74
CA LYS A 97 12.84 0.02 -30.82
C LYS A 97 14.01 -0.86 -30.41
N MET A 98 13.79 -2.18 -30.44
CA MET A 98 14.77 -3.19 -30.05
C MET A 98 16.14 -2.97 -30.73
N GLU A 99 16.18 -2.76 -32.06
CA GLU A 99 17.43 -2.52 -32.78
C GLU A 99 18.18 -1.28 -32.27
N ILE A 100 17.48 -0.18 -31.98
CA ILE A 100 18.10 1.07 -31.51
C ILE A 100 18.68 0.88 -30.12
N LYS A 101 17.94 0.26 -29.20
CA LYS A 101 18.41 0.00 -27.83
C LYS A 101 19.61 -0.95 -27.81
N LYS A 102 19.58 -2.01 -28.64
CA LYS A 102 20.72 -2.92 -28.82
C LYS A 102 21.97 -2.22 -29.34
N ASP A 103 21.81 -1.34 -30.34
CA ASP A 103 22.92 -0.52 -30.85
C ASP A 103 23.48 0.41 -29.75
N VAL A 104 22.61 1.04 -28.95
CA VAL A 104 23.02 1.91 -27.84
C VAL A 104 23.79 1.12 -26.79
N TYR A 105 23.28 -0.01 -26.30
CA TYR A 105 24.00 -0.80 -25.29
C TYR A 105 25.29 -1.43 -25.82
N GLY A 106 25.36 -1.74 -27.12
CA GLY A 106 26.61 -2.14 -27.76
C GLY A 106 27.69 -1.05 -27.72
N GLU A 107 27.31 0.22 -27.91
CA GLU A 107 28.24 1.37 -27.74
C GLU A 107 28.57 1.60 -26.26
N VAL A 108 27.60 1.47 -25.35
CA VAL A 108 27.81 1.66 -23.90
C VAL A 108 28.76 0.60 -23.35
N GLU A 109 28.61 -0.67 -23.73
CA GLU A 109 29.49 -1.78 -23.30
C GLU A 109 30.95 -1.53 -23.68
N GLU A 110 31.22 -0.88 -24.82
CA GLU A 110 32.61 -0.59 -25.25
C GLU A 110 33.31 0.43 -24.34
N HIS A 111 32.55 1.31 -23.68
CA HIS A 111 33.08 2.50 -23.00
C HIS A 111 32.83 2.54 -21.49
N ALA A 112 31.81 1.85 -20.99
CA ALA A 112 31.45 1.83 -19.57
C ALA A 112 32.43 0.96 -18.76
N PRO A 113 32.83 1.39 -17.55
CA PRO A 113 33.61 0.57 -16.61
C PRO A 113 32.98 -0.80 -16.34
N ASP A 114 33.79 -1.84 -16.08
CA ASP A 114 33.30 -3.21 -15.80
C ASP A 114 32.29 -3.28 -14.62
N HIS A 115 32.34 -2.34 -13.69
CA HIS A 115 31.45 -2.32 -12.52
C HIS A 115 30.05 -1.76 -12.82
N THR A 116 29.87 -1.03 -13.93
CA THR A 116 28.65 -0.28 -14.23
C THR A 116 27.45 -1.20 -14.41
N ILE A 117 26.33 -0.86 -13.74
CA ILE A 117 25.03 -1.51 -13.92
C ILE A 117 24.29 -0.84 -15.09
N PHE A 118 23.68 -1.65 -15.95
CA PHE A 118 22.88 -1.21 -17.09
C PHE A 118 21.39 -1.41 -16.81
N ALA A 119 20.64 -0.32 -16.78
CA ALA A 119 19.20 -0.31 -16.60
C ALA A 119 18.50 0.32 -17.80
N THR A 120 17.36 -0.23 -18.23
CA THR A 120 16.54 0.36 -19.31
C THR A 120 15.16 0.78 -18.80
N ASN A 121 14.69 1.95 -19.25
CA ASN A 121 13.34 2.46 -19.03
C ASN A 121 12.35 1.98 -20.13
N THR A 122 12.66 0.91 -20.87
CA THR A 122 11.70 0.35 -21.82
C THR A 122 10.38 0.03 -21.11
N SER A 123 9.25 0.14 -21.80
CA SER A 123 7.90 -0.07 -21.23
C SER A 123 7.28 -1.40 -21.63
N SER A 124 7.89 -2.10 -22.60
CA SER A 124 7.35 -3.35 -23.14
C SER A 124 8.39 -4.32 -23.68
N LEU A 125 9.56 -3.87 -24.12
CA LEU A 125 10.56 -4.76 -24.74
C LEU A 125 11.23 -5.67 -23.71
N SER A 126 11.53 -6.90 -24.13
CA SER A 126 12.22 -7.89 -23.29
C SER A 126 13.58 -7.40 -22.79
N ILE A 127 13.75 -7.44 -21.47
CA ILE A 127 15.01 -7.17 -20.77
C ILE A 127 16.04 -8.25 -21.11
N THR A 128 15.59 -9.51 -21.18
CA THR A 128 16.41 -10.67 -21.54
C THR A 128 17.01 -10.50 -22.93
N ASP A 129 16.19 -10.14 -23.93
CA ASP A 129 16.68 -9.92 -25.28
C ASP A 129 17.65 -8.73 -25.36
N LEU A 130 17.45 -7.68 -24.57
CA LEU A 130 18.34 -6.52 -24.52
C LEU A 130 19.69 -6.86 -23.89
N ALA A 131 19.71 -7.68 -22.85
CA ALA A 131 20.93 -8.11 -22.17
C ALA A 131 21.89 -8.90 -23.08
N ASP A 132 21.39 -9.57 -24.12
CA ASP A 132 22.18 -10.37 -25.08
C ASP A 132 23.33 -9.62 -25.78
N VAL A 133 23.30 -8.28 -25.80
CA VAL A 133 24.33 -7.47 -26.48
C VAL A 133 25.49 -7.08 -25.57
N THR A 134 25.41 -7.43 -24.29
CA THR A 134 26.40 -7.07 -23.26
C THR A 134 27.22 -8.29 -22.86
N GLU A 135 28.40 -8.08 -22.28
CA GLU A 135 29.21 -9.16 -21.68
C GLU A 135 28.93 -9.33 -20.18
N ARG A 136 27.92 -8.62 -19.66
CA ARG A 136 27.56 -8.51 -18.24
C ARG A 136 26.05 -8.67 -17.98
N PRO A 137 25.38 -9.69 -18.55
CA PRO A 137 23.92 -9.81 -18.44
C PRO A 137 23.42 -9.91 -16.98
N GLU A 138 24.28 -10.29 -16.03
CA GLU A 138 24.01 -10.28 -14.60
C GLU A 138 23.91 -8.89 -13.96
N GLN A 139 24.50 -7.87 -14.60
CA GLN A 139 24.46 -6.44 -14.24
C GLN A 139 23.51 -5.65 -15.15
N PHE A 140 22.55 -6.33 -15.81
CA PHE A 140 21.56 -5.71 -16.68
C PHE A 140 20.16 -5.92 -16.11
N CYS A 141 19.32 -4.87 -16.05
CA CYS A 141 17.93 -4.97 -15.59
C CYS A 141 17.02 -3.93 -16.27
N GLY A 142 15.72 -3.99 -16.01
CA GLY A 142 14.79 -2.90 -16.26
C GLY A 142 14.68 -1.98 -15.05
N MET A 143 14.50 -0.68 -15.29
CA MET A 143 14.16 0.34 -14.29
C MET A 143 13.13 1.27 -14.94
N HIS A 144 11.88 0.85 -14.93
CA HIS A 144 10.79 1.46 -15.70
C HIS A 144 10.05 2.51 -14.85
N PHE A 145 10.26 3.78 -15.20
CA PHE A 145 9.60 4.94 -14.61
C PHE A 145 8.29 5.26 -15.34
N PHE A 146 7.37 5.90 -14.61
CA PHE A 146 6.06 6.30 -15.14
C PHE A 146 6.01 7.80 -15.44
N ASN A 147 5.30 8.18 -16.52
CA ASN A 147 5.25 9.56 -16.99
C ASN A 147 4.24 10.42 -16.21
N PRO A 148 4.60 11.61 -15.70
CA PRO A 148 5.95 12.19 -15.68
C PRO A 148 6.79 11.68 -14.48
N PRO A 149 8.09 11.33 -14.68
CA PRO A 149 8.91 10.71 -13.63
C PRO A 149 8.99 11.51 -12.34
N VAL A 150 9.02 12.83 -12.41
CA VAL A 150 9.09 13.72 -11.24
C VAL A 150 7.84 13.70 -10.35
N ARG A 151 6.71 13.15 -10.82
CA ARG A 151 5.47 13.05 -10.03
C ARG A 151 5.10 11.63 -9.67
N MET A 152 5.27 10.70 -10.60
CA MET A 152 4.90 9.31 -10.38
C MET A 152 5.83 8.69 -9.33
N GLN A 153 5.26 7.92 -8.40
CA GLN A 153 6.01 7.30 -7.32
C GLN A 153 6.61 5.96 -7.75
N LEU A 154 5.92 5.19 -8.58
CA LEU A 154 6.33 3.85 -8.97
C LEU A 154 7.57 3.83 -9.88
N VAL A 155 8.44 2.85 -9.62
CA VAL A 155 9.41 2.30 -10.58
C VAL A 155 9.25 0.79 -10.59
N GLU A 156 9.03 0.18 -11.75
CA GLU A 156 9.12 -1.29 -11.88
C GLU A 156 10.60 -1.67 -12.09
N VAL A 157 11.15 -2.54 -11.24
CA VAL A 157 12.51 -3.07 -11.37
C VAL A 157 12.43 -4.48 -11.94
N ILE A 158 12.87 -4.63 -13.20
CA ILE A 158 12.57 -5.84 -13.99
C ILE A 158 13.79 -6.73 -14.14
N SER A 159 13.62 -7.99 -13.75
CA SER A 159 14.61 -9.03 -13.98
C SER A 159 14.64 -9.48 -15.45
N GLY A 160 15.83 -9.54 -16.03
CA GLY A 160 16.12 -10.36 -17.20
C GLY A 160 16.50 -11.79 -16.76
N ALA A 161 16.61 -12.71 -17.72
CA ALA A 161 16.87 -14.11 -17.42
C ALA A 161 18.20 -14.40 -16.67
N GLU A 162 19.18 -13.50 -16.76
CA GLU A 162 20.49 -13.65 -16.11
C GLU A 162 20.78 -12.56 -15.06
N SER A 163 19.87 -11.60 -14.86
CA SER A 163 20.04 -10.54 -13.86
C SER A 163 20.30 -11.12 -12.47
N SER A 164 21.30 -10.58 -11.79
CA SER A 164 21.60 -11.01 -10.42
C SER A 164 20.69 -10.31 -9.41
N ASP A 165 20.34 -11.02 -8.33
CA ASP A 165 19.61 -10.42 -7.20
C ASP A 165 20.36 -9.20 -6.65
N GLU A 166 21.70 -9.25 -6.54
CA GLU A 166 22.52 -8.11 -6.12
C GLU A 166 22.31 -6.86 -7.02
N THR A 167 22.15 -7.04 -8.33
CA THR A 167 21.87 -5.91 -9.23
C THR A 167 20.47 -5.36 -9.04
N LEU A 168 19.48 -6.24 -8.84
CA LEU A 168 18.09 -5.83 -8.60
C LEU A 168 17.97 -5.09 -7.26
N ASP A 169 18.56 -5.63 -6.20
CA ASP A 169 18.59 -5.02 -4.86
C ASP A 169 19.18 -3.60 -4.92
N VAL A 170 20.34 -3.42 -5.59
CA VAL A 170 20.99 -2.11 -5.73
C VAL A 170 20.14 -1.12 -6.53
N ILE A 171 19.42 -1.58 -7.56
CA ILE A 171 18.56 -0.72 -8.38
C ILE A 171 17.26 -0.36 -7.65
N GLU A 172 16.74 -1.25 -6.80
CA GLU A 172 15.63 -0.96 -5.90
C GLU A 172 16.03 0.09 -4.85
N GLU A 173 17.18 -0.11 -4.19
CA GLU A 173 17.75 0.87 -3.25
C GLU A 173 17.98 2.24 -3.93
N LEU A 174 18.47 2.24 -5.18
CA LEU A 174 18.66 3.48 -5.95
C LEU A 174 17.32 4.15 -6.30
N ALA A 175 16.28 3.38 -6.64
CA ALA A 175 14.95 3.91 -6.87
C ALA A 175 14.35 4.51 -5.59
N ASP A 176 14.52 3.85 -4.44
CA ASP A 176 14.09 4.38 -3.15
C ASP A 176 14.80 5.70 -2.80
N ASP A 177 16.12 5.79 -3.01
CA ASP A 177 16.89 7.01 -2.79
C ASP A 177 16.50 8.15 -3.76
N PHE A 178 15.99 7.80 -4.95
CA PHE A 178 15.34 8.74 -5.87
C PHE A 178 13.97 9.25 -5.38
N GLY A 179 13.50 8.80 -4.22
CA GLY A 179 12.17 9.07 -3.68
C GLY A 179 11.08 8.37 -4.48
N LYS A 180 11.35 7.16 -4.96
CA LYS A 180 10.41 6.29 -5.68
C LYS A 180 10.08 5.06 -4.84
N THR A 181 8.98 4.40 -5.19
CA THR A 181 8.63 3.09 -4.63
C THR A 181 8.97 2.05 -5.70
N PRO A 182 10.03 1.26 -5.51
CA PRO A 182 10.35 0.16 -6.41
C PRO A 182 9.36 -0.99 -6.22
N VAL A 183 8.91 -1.59 -7.33
CA VAL A 183 8.21 -2.89 -7.31
C VAL A 183 8.97 -3.87 -8.20
N ARG A 184 9.36 -5.02 -7.63
CA ARG A 184 10.12 -6.05 -8.35
C ARG A 184 9.23 -6.80 -9.32
N VAL A 185 9.73 -6.99 -10.54
CA VAL A 185 9.18 -7.89 -11.55
C VAL A 185 10.11 -9.09 -11.66
N HIS A 186 9.69 -10.21 -11.08
CA HIS A 186 10.47 -11.45 -10.90
C HIS A 186 10.79 -12.16 -12.22
N LYS A 187 10.08 -11.80 -13.29
CA LYS A 187 10.27 -12.39 -14.60
C LYS A 187 9.94 -11.42 -15.72
N ASP A 188 10.86 -11.35 -16.68
CA ASP A 188 10.66 -10.63 -17.94
C ASP A 188 9.38 -11.10 -18.66
N SER A 189 8.42 -10.19 -18.77
CA SER A 189 7.12 -10.43 -19.38
C SER A 189 6.67 -9.17 -20.15
N PRO A 190 6.11 -9.29 -21.37
CA PRO A 190 5.65 -8.15 -22.14
C PRO A 190 4.70 -7.25 -21.35
N GLY A 191 5.08 -5.98 -21.17
CA GLY A 191 4.29 -4.99 -20.43
C GLY A 191 4.38 -5.09 -18.90
N PHE A 192 5.28 -5.93 -18.36
CA PHE A 192 5.60 -6.03 -16.94
C PHE A 192 4.36 -6.24 -16.07
N ILE A 193 4.03 -5.32 -15.16
CA ILE A 193 2.84 -5.40 -14.32
C ILE A 193 1.78 -4.39 -14.79
N VAL A 194 2.10 -3.09 -14.75
CA VAL A 194 1.07 -2.04 -14.94
C VAL A 194 0.49 -2.07 -16.35
N ASN A 195 1.35 -2.10 -17.37
CA ASN A 195 0.88 -2.16 -18.75
C ASN A 195 0.21 -3.51 -19.05
N ARG A 196 0.64 -4.58 -18.39
CA ARG A 196 0.06 -5.92 -18.55
C ARG A 196 -1.39 -6.00 -18.08
N ILE A 197 -1.77 -5.21 -17.07
CA ILE A 197 -3.16 -5.09 -16.60
C ILE A 197 -3.93 -4.06 -17.42
N LEU A 198 -3.38 -2.86 -17.57
CA LEU A 198 -4.13 -1.70 -18.07
C LEU A 198 -4.41 -1.78 -19.58
N VAL A 199 -3.43 -2.24 -20.36
CA VAL A 199 -3.53 -2.23 -21.82
C VAL A 199 -4.57 -3.25 -22.34
N PRO A 200 -4.61 -4.51 -21.86
CA PRO A 200 -5.68 -5.45 -22.22
C PRO A 200 -7.06 -4.99 -21.77
N LEU A 201 -7.18 -4.38 -20.57
CA LEU A 201 -8.45 -3.81 -20.08
C LEU A 201 -9.00 -2.75 -21.04
N MET A 202 -8.15 -1.81 -21.48
CA MET A 202 -8.54 -0.77 -22.43
C MET A 202 -8.81 -1.32 -23.84
N ASN A 203 -8.11 -2.38 -24.23
CA ASN A 203 -8.35 -3.06 -25.49
C ASN A 203 -9.70 -3.76 -25.49
N GLU A 204 -10.07 -4.43 -24.39
CA GLU A 204 -11.38 -5.05 -24.23
C GLU A 204 -12.50 -4.00 -24.26
N ALA A 205 -12.35 -2.88 -23.56
CA ALA A 205 -13.24 -1.73 -23.69
C ALA A 205 -13.44 -1.31 -25.16
N SER A 206 -12.36 -1.28 -25.93
CA SER A 206 -12.40 -0.95 -27.36
C SER A 206 -13.07 -2.03 -28.22
N TRP A 207 -12.95 -3.31 -27.85
CA TRP A 207 -13.63 -4.43 -28.49
C TRP A 207 -15.15 -4.37 -28.27
N LEU A 208 -15.60 -4.16 -27.03
CA LEU A 208 -17.02 -4.02 -26.70
C LEU A 208 -17.71 -2.93 -27.53
N VAL A 209 -17.01 -1.81 -27.78
CA VAL A 209 -17.52 -0.74 -28.65
C VAL A 209 -17.42 -1.10 -30.14
N SER A 210 -16.35 -1.77 -30.57
CA SER A 210 -16.17 -2.23 -31.95
C SER A 210 -17.25 -3.22 -32.38
N GLU A 211 -17.77 -4.00 -31.44
CA GLU A 211 -18.78 -5.05 -31.65
C GLU A 211 -20.22 -4.56 -31.44
N ASP A 212 -20.42 -3.24 -31.22
CA ASP A 212 -21.70 -2.61 -30.91
C ASP A 212 -22.38 -3.16 -29.63
N GLU A 213 -21.60 -3.69 -28.67
CA GLU A 213 -22.10 -4.23 -27.40
C GLU A 213 -22.17 -3.17 -26.28
N ALA A 214 -21.32 -2.15 -26.36
CA ALA A 214 -21.31 -1.01 -25.46
C ALA A 214 -21.02 0.30 -26.22
N THR A 215 -21.35 1.42 -25.61
CA THR A 215 -20.92 2.75 -26.07
C THR A 215 -19.71 3.22 -25.27
N ILE A 216 -18.93 4.16 -25.85
CA ILE A 216 -17.82 4.84 -25.15
C ILE A 216 -18.29 5.41 -23.80
N SER A 217 -19.51 5.96 -23.78
CA SER A 217 -20.13 6.56 -22.61
C SER A 217 -20.43 5.54 -21.51
N GLU A 218 -21.01 4.39 -21.88
CA GLU A 218 -21.29 3.29 -20.92
C GLU A 218 -20.00 2.73 -20.32
N VAL A 219 -18.96 2.54 -21.14
CA VAL A 219 -17.65 2.07 -20.67
C VAL A 219 -17.03 3.04 -19.68
N ASP A 220 -16.87 4.30 -20.07
CA ASP A 220 -16.22 5.30 -19.21
C ASP A 220 -17.03 5.60 -17.94
N SER A 221 -18.37 5.53 -18.03
CA SER A 221 -19.25 5.65 -16.85
C SER A 221 -19.03 4.47 -15.89
N THR A 222 -18.98 3.25 -16.42
CA THR A 222 -18.81 2.03 -15.63
C THR A 222 -17.44 2.00 -14.95
N THR A 223 -16.36 2.24 -15.68
CA THR A 223 -15.01 2.15 -15.12
C THR A 223 -14.77 3.25 -14.07
N LYS A 224 -15.31 4.44 -14.28
CA LYS A 224 -15.13 5.56 -13.35
C LYS A 224 -15.98 5.47 -12.10
N TYR A 225 -17.25 5.08 -12.23
CA TYR A 225 -18.22 5.19 -11.13
C TYR A 225 -18.54 3.86 -10.45
N ASP A 226 -18.50 2.74 -11.18
CA ASP A 226 -18.82 1.42 -10.61
C ASP A 226 -17.58 0.60 -10.28
N MET A 227 -16.48 0.76 -11.05
CA MET A 227 -15.17 0.18 -10.70
C MET A 227 -14.29 1.17 -9.90
N GLY A 228 -14.73 2.42 -9.72
CA GLY A 228 -14.05 3.41 -8.89
C GLY A 228 -12.76 4.00 -9.48
N LEU A 229 -12.43 3.74 -10.74
CA LEU A 229 -11.19 4.23 -11.35
C LEU A 229 -11.17 5.76 -11.45
N PRO A 230 -9.99 6.41 -11.36
CA PRO A 230 -9.89 7.87 -11.38
C PRO A 230 -10.39 8.51 -12.68
N MET A 231 -10.34 7.76 -13.78
CA MET A 231 -10.75 8.17 -15.12
C MET A 231 -11.51 7.04 -15.83
N GLY A 232 -12.34 7.42 -16.80
CA GLY A 232 -12.90 6.46 -17.76
C GLY A 232 -11.79 5.77 -18.56
N SER A 233 -11.99 4.54 -19.04
CA SER A 233 -10.97 3.82 -19.84
C SER A 233 -10.55 4.58 -21.11
N PHE A 234 -11.50 5.16 -21.84
CA PHE A 234 -11.26 5.97 -23.02
C PHE A 234 -10.73 7.37 -22.67
N GLU A 235 -11.22 7.99 -21.59
CA GLU A 235 -10.65 9.22 -21.02
C GLU A 235 -9.16 9.04 -20.71
N LEU A 236 -8.80 7.91 -20.09
CA LEU A 236 -7.42 7.55 -19.77
C LEU A 236 -6.59 7.32 -21.04
N GLY A 237 -7.12 6.58 -22.01
CA GLY A 237 -6.46 6.36 -23.30
C GLY A 237 -6.13 7.65 -24.04
N ASP A 238 -7.06 8.61 -24.06
CA ASP A 238 -6.81 9.92 -24.65
C ASP A 238 -5.81 10.78 -23.86
N GLN A 239 -5.69 10.56 -22.55
CA GLN A 239 -4.75 11.27 -21.68
C GLN A 239 -3.32 10.71 -21.80
N VAL A 240 -3.16 9.40 -21.97
CA VAL A 240 -1.87 8.72 -22.21
C VAL A 240 -1.42 8.89 -23.66
N GLY A 241 -2.34 8.66 -24.59
CA GLY A 241 -2.12 8.65 -26.03
C GLY A 241 -2.38 7.27 -26.63
N ASN A 242 -3.37 7.19 -27.53
CA ASN A 242 -3.85 5.92 -28.09
C ASN A 242 -2.78 5.15 -28.90
N ASP A 243 -1.83 5.85 -29.51
CA ASP A 243 -0.67 5.25 -30.17
C ASP A 243 0.27 4.51 -29.22
N VAL A 244 0.37 4.95 -27.96
CA VAL A 244 1.22 4.29 -26.96
C VAL A 244 0.62 2.94 -26.60
N SER A 245 -0.67 2.90 -26.25
CA SER A 245 -1.38 1.65 -25.95
C SER A 245 -1.38 0.71 -27.15
N PHE A 246 -1.58 1.25 -28.35
CA PHE A 246 -1.52 0.47 -29.60
C PHE A 246 -0.15 -0.17 -29.83
N HIS A 247 0.96 0.57 -29.68
CA HIS A 247 2.29 -0.01 -29.84
C HIS A 247 2.61 -1.10 -28.80
N VAL A 248 2.15 -0.94 -27.56
CA VAL A 248 2.29 -1.98 -26.53
C VAL A 248 1.49 -3.22 -26.90
N LEU A 249 0.26 -3.06 -27.40
CA LEU A 249 -0.56 -4.18 -27.90
C LEU A 249 0.06 -4.87 -29.10
N GLU A 250 0.60 -4.14 -30.08
CA GLU A 250 1.29 -4.75 -31.22
C GLU A 250 2.45 -5.65 -30.73
N TYR A 251 3.23 -5.18 -29.77
CA TYR A 251 4.31 -5.99 -29.20
C TYR A 251 3.78 -7.21 -28.42
N MET A 252 2.75 -7.03 -27.58
CA MET A 252 2.11 -8.15 -26.87
C MET A 252 1.52 -9.16 -27.84
N HIS A 253 0.89 -8.71 -28.92
CA HIS A 253 0.33 -9.57 -29.96
C HIS A 253 1.42 -10.37 -30.68
N ASP A 254 2.52 -9.71 -31.07
CA ASP A 254 3.66 -10.35 -31.73
C ASP A 254 4.31 -11.44 -30.85
N VAL A 255 4.38 -11.22 -29.53
CA VAL A 255 5.07 -12.12 -28.59
C VAL A 255 4.14 -13.18 -27.98
N LEU A 256 2.90 -12.81 -27.65
CA LEU A 256 1.96 -13.62 -26.86
C LEU A 256 0.77 -14.14 -27.67
N GLY A 257 0.51 -13.61 -28.86
CA GLY A 257 -0.47 -14.14 -29.81
C GLY A 257 -1.80 -13.39 -29.92
N GLU A 258 -2.80 -14.07 -30.49
CA GLU A 258 -4.08 -13.46 -30.94
C GLU A 258 -4.92 -12.91 -29.78
N ALA A 259 -4.71 -13.38 -28.55
CA ALA A 259 -5.37 -12.83 -27.37
C ALA A 259 -5.14 -11.31 -27.18
N TYR A 260 -4.06 -10.76 -27.73
CA TYR A 260 -3.68 -9.35 -27.61
C TYR A 260 -3.88 -8.57 -28.92
N GLU A 261 -4.63 -9.11 -29.90
CA GLU A 261 -4.96 -8.40 -31.14
C GLU A 261 -5.57 -7.01 -30.81
N PRO A 262 -5.02 -5.91 -31.36
CA PRO A 262 -5.59 -4.59 -31.19
C PRO A 262 -7.04 -4.49 -31.70
N ALA A 263 -7.92 -3.88 -30.90
CA ALA A 263 -9.31 -3.70 -31.30
C ALA A 263 -9.41 -2.79 -32.56
N PRO A 264 -10.34 -3.08 -33.50
CA PRO A 264 -10.52 -2.29 -34.72
C PRO A 264 -10.76 -0.79 -34.46
N LEU A 265 -11.48 -0.47 -33.37
CA LEU A 265 -11.71 0.92 -32.98
C LEU A 265 -10.40 1.64 -32.60
N LEU A 266 -9.50 0.98 -31.86
CA LEU A 266 -8.22 1.56 -31.48
C LEU A 266 -7.32 1.76 -32.71
N GLU A 267 -7.26 0.77 -33.60
CA GLU A 267 -6.59 0.89 -34.90
C GLU A 267 -7.08 2.10 -35.68
N GLU A 268 -8.41 2.25 -35.82
CA GLU A 268 -9.01 3.39 -36.53
C GLU A 268 -8.58 4.73 -35.92
N LYS A 269 -8.50 4.84 -34.59
CA LYS A 269 -8.04 6.08 -33.93
C LYS A 269 -6.60 6.40 -34.27
N VAL A 270 -5.71 5.41 -34.25
CA VAL A 270 -4.28 5.60 -34.55
C VAL A 270 -4.08 5.92 -36.02
N GLU A 271 -4.73 5.20 -36.95
CA GLU A 271 -4.64 5.45 -38.39
C GLU A 271 -5.10 6.86 -38.79
N ASN A 272 -6.07 7.42 -38.05
CA ASN A 272 -6.60 8.76 -38.28
C ASN A 272 -5.83 9.89 -37.55
N GLU A 273 -4.72 9.57 -36.87
CA GLU A 273 -3.96 10.50 -36.02
C GLU A 273 -4.83 11.12 -34.89
N GLU A 274 -5.86 10.40 -34.44
CA GLU A 274 -6.73 10.75 -33.32
C GLU A 274 -6.16 10.18 -32.01
N LEU A 275 -5.01 10.70 -31.60
CA LEU A 275 -4.19 10.19 -30.50
C LEU A 275 -4.54 10.77 -29.13
N GLY A 276 -5.73 11.35 -28.98
CA GLY A 276 -6.21 11.93 -27.73
C GLY A 276 -5.79 13.39 -27.53
N LYS A 277 -5.51 13.76 -26.29
CA LYS A 277 -5.30 15.16 -25.88
C LYS A 277 -4.12 15.84 -26.57
N LYS A 278 -3.08 15.07 -26.90
CA LYS A 278 -1.86 15.59 -27.56
C LYS A 278 -2.08 16.02 -29.02
N THR A 279 -3.07 15.43 -29.68
CA THR A 279 -3.51 15.78 -31.05
C THR A 279 -4.82 16.57 -31.04
N GLY A 280 -5.37 16.86 -29.86
CA GLY A 280 -6.62 17.60 -29.70
C GLY A 280 -7.88 16.77 -29.95
N LYS A 281 -7.75 15.50 -30.33
CA LYS A 281 -8.86 14.58 -30.61
C LYS A 281 -8.42 13.13 -30.46
N GLY A 282 -9.27 12.32 -29.83
CA GLY A 282 -9.15 10.87 -29.75
C GLY A 282 -10.52 10.21 -29.71
N PHE A 283 -10.85 9.50 -28.63
CA PHE A 283 -12.22 9.09 -28.32
C PHE A 283 -13.12 10.29 -28.03
N TYR A 284 -12.56 11.34 -27.43
CA TYR A 284 -13.20 12.63 -27.18
C TYR A 284 -12.59 13.76 -28.02
N ASP A 285 -13.34 14.86 -28.15
CA ASP A 285 -12.88 16.10 -28.81
C ASP A 285 -12.38 17.09 -27.75
N TYR A 286 -11.10 17.47 -27.83
CA TYR A 286 -10.43 18.40 -26.92
C TYR A 286 -10.10 19.75 -27.56
N GLU A 287 -10.24 19.90 -28.88
CA GLU A 287 -10.01 21.17 -29.60
C GLU A 287 -11.22 22.09 -29.51
N ASP A 288 -12.40 21.56 -29.88
CA ASP A 288 -13.66 22.30 -29.96
C ASP A 288 -14.73 21.74 -29.00
N GLY A 289 -14.47 20.59 -28.37
CA GLY A 289 -15.33 19.95 -27.36
C GLY A 289 -15.02 20.37 -25.92
N SER A 290 -15.81 19.85 -24.97
CA SER A 290 -15.57 20.01 -23.53
C SER A 290 -14.56 19.01 -22.95
N GLY A 291 -13.94 18.18 -23.80
CA GLY A 291 -13.16 17.01 -23.39
C GLY A 291 -14.07 15.85 -22.98
N ALA A 292 -13.56 14.98 -22.10
CA ALA A 292 -14.34 13.88 -21.55
C ALA A 292 -15.38 14.40 -20.54
N GLU A 293 -16.66 14.33 -20.90
CA GLU A 293 -17.80 14.51 -20.00
C GLU A 293 -18.47 13.16 -19.78
N ILE A 294 -18.09 12.48 -18.71
CA ILE A 294 -18.58 11.13 -18.42
C ILE A 294 -19.89 11.23 -17.62
N PRO A 295 -21.00 10.64 -18.11
CA PRO A 295 -22.27 10.64 -17.37
C PRO A 295 -22.21 9.72 -16.14
N THR A 296 -22.93 10.08 -15.10
CA THR A 296 -22.96 9.35 -13.81
C THR A 296 -24.09 8.29 -13.74
N ASP A 297 -24.84 8.09 -14.81
CA ASP A 297 -26.06 7.28 -14.85
C ASP A 297 -26.17 6.37 -16.08
N GLU A 298 -25.07 6.14 -16.80
CA GLU A 298 -24.99 5.23 -17.96
C GLU A 298 -24.12 3.98 -17.68
N GLN A 299 -23.92 3.62 -16.42
CA GLN A 299 -23.16 2.42 -16.07
C GLN A 299 -23.86 1.14 -16.55
N SER A 300 -23.06 0.10 -16.81
CA SER A 300 -23.53 -1.17 -17.34
C SER A 300 -22.85 -2.34 -16.62
N GLU A 301 -23.65 -3.16 -15.93
CA GLU A 301 -23.17 -4.39 -15.28
C GLU A 301 -22.49 -5.32 -16.28
N PHE A 302 -23.02 -5.46 -17.51
CA PHE A 302 -22.38 -6.27 -18.54
C PHE A 302 -20.95 -5.81 -18.86
N VAL A 303 -20.75 -4.49 -18.95
CA VAL A 303 -19.41 -3.92 -19.20
C VAL A 303 -18.51 -4.15 -18.00
N LYS A 304 -19.02 -3.96 -16.78
CA LYS A 304 -18.29 -4.21 -15.53
C LYS A 304 -17.78 -5.65 -15.48
N ASP A 305 -18.66 -6.62 -15.72
CA ASP A 305 -18.36 -8.05 -15.66
C ASP A 305 -17.28 -8.41 -16.69
N ARG A 306 -17.44 -7.95 -17.95
CA ARG A 306 -16.45 -8.18 -19.03
C ARG A 306 -15.07 -7.62 -18.71
N LEU A 307 -15.02 -6.40 -18.20
CA LEU A 307 -13.76 -5.72 -17.90
C LEU A 307 -13.06 -6.32 -16.67
N LEU A 308 -13.80 -6.62 -15.60
CA LEU A 308 -13.25 -7.30 -14.43
C LEU A 308 -12.78 -8.73 -14.78
N ALA A 309 -13.51 -9.43 -15.64
CA ALA A 309 -13.12 -10.76 -16.10
C ALA A 309 -11.82 -10.74 -16.90
N THR A 310 -11.64 -9.72 -17.74
CA THR A 310 -10.36 -9.49 -18.46
C THR A 310 -9.23 -9.17 -17.49
N MET A 311 -9.48 -8.33 -16.49
CA MET A 311 -8.51 -7.97 -15.46
C MET A 311 -8.08 -9.20 -14.64
N ALA A 312 -9.03 -10.04 -14.21
CA ALA A 312 -8.77 -11.28 -13.48
C ALA A 312 -7.92 -12.25 -14.30
N ASN A 313 -8.20 -12.35 -15.61
CA ASN A 313 -7.43 -13.21 -16.50
C ASN A 313 -5.97 -12.75 -16.64
N GLU A 314 -5.72 -11.44 -16.72
CA GLU A 314 -4.35 -10.91 -16.79
C GLU A 314 -3.63 -11.00 -15.44
N ALA A 315 -4.32 -10.76 -14.32
CA ALA A 315 -3.80 -10.99 -12.97
C ALA A 315 -3.37 -12.46 -12.78
N ALA A 316 -4.22 -13.41 -13.17
CA ALA A 316 -3.89 -14.83 -13.13
C ALA A 316 -2.65 -15.18 -13.95
N LYS A 317 -2.50 -14.58 -15.15
CA LYS A 317 -1.32 -14.80 -16.00
C LYS A 317 -0.06 -14.24 -15.37
N LEU A 318 -0.13 -13.12 -14.66
CA LEU A 318 1.01 -12.54 -13.95
C LEU A 318 1.43 -13.42 -12.77
N ILE A 319 0.48 -13.77 -11.91
CA ILE A 319 0.75 -14.54 -10.68
C ILE A 319 1.17 -15.97 -11.03
N GLY A 320 0.41 -16.66 -11.87
CA GLY A 320 0.68 -18.05 -12.24
C GLY A 320 1.98 -18.27 -13.03
N ASN A 321 2.54 -17.21 -13.62
CA ASN A 321 3.85 -17.27 -14.30
C ASN A 321 5.01 -16.76 -13.43
N ASP A 322 4.77 -16.44 -12.16
CA ASP A 322 5.74 -15.90 -11.22
C ASP A 322 6.37 -14.59 -11.73
N VAL A 323 5.53 -13.70 -12.27
CA VAL A 323 5.96 -12.36 -12.69
C VAL A 323 5.99 -11.41 -11.49
N ALA A 324 4.98 -11.46 -10.64
CA ALA A 324 4.90 -10.72 -9.38
C ALA A 324 3.81 -11.36 -8.47
N PRO A 325 3.94 -11.27 -7.14
CA PRO A 325 2.90 -11.70 -6.22
C PRO A 325 1.70 -10.75 -6.22
N PRO A 326 0.51 -11.19 -5.74
CA PRO A 326 -0.72 -10.39 -5.68
C PRO A 326 -0.53 -8.97 -5.14
N ALA A 327 0.07 -8.82 -3.96
CA ALA A 327 0.27 -7.53 -3.29
C ALA A 327 1.14 -6.56 -4.12
N SER A 328 2.19 -7.07 -4.79
CA SER A 328 3.05 -6.24 -5.65
C SER A 328 2.33 -5.80 -6.93
N ILE A 329 1.45 -6.64 -7.48
CA ILE A 329 0.60 -6.25 -8.61
C ILE A 329 -0.32 -5.11 -8.18
N ASP A 330 -0.89 -5.23 -6.99
CA ASP A 330 -1.79 -4.24 -6.43
C ASP A 330 -1.11 -2.90 -6.18
N GLU A 331 0.02 -2.91 -5.50
CA GLU A 331 0.81 -1.71 -5.24
C GLU A 331 1.26 -1.03 -6.54
N ALA A 332 1.76 -1.80 -7.52
CA ALA A 332 2.19 -1.25 -8.80
C ALA A 332 1.03 -0.58 -9.55
N VAL A 333 -0.14 -1.21 -9.64
CA VAL A 333 -1.26 -0.62 -10.40
C VAL A 333 -1.87 0.56 -9.65
N GLN A 334 -1.92 0.54 -8.32
CA GLN A 334 -2.32 1.70 -7.52
C GLN A 334 -1.39 2.90 -7.73
N LEU A 335 -0.07 2.71 -7.65
CA LEU A 335 0.90 3.80 -7.80
C LEU A 335 1.09 4.25 -9.25
N GLY A 336 1.05 3.32 -10.20
CA GLY A 336 1.31 3.55 -11.62
C GLY A 336 0.11 4.02 -12.42
N ALA A 337 -1.08 3.49 -12.12
CA ALA A 337 -2.34 3.81 -12.83
C ALA A 337 -3.35 4.60 -11.96
N GLY A 338 -3.09 4.76 -10.67
CA GLY A 338 -3.94 5.54 -9.76
C GLY A 338 -5.23 4.82 -9.38
N PHE A 339 -5.25 3.48 -9.43
CA PHE A 339 -6.40 2.72 -8.97
C PHE A 339 -6.67 3.02 -7.48
N PRO A 340 -7.95 3.10 -7.06
CA PRO A 340 -8.28 3.35 -5.66
C PRO A 340 -7.89 2.19 -4.73
N ASP A 341 -7.91 0.97 -5.28
CA ASP A 341 -7.51 -0.27 -4.65
C ASP A 341 -6.85 -1.19 -5.69
N GLY A 342 -6.21 -2.27 -5.25
CA GLY A 342 -5.50 -3.20 -6.08
C GLY A 342 -6.38 -3.93 -7.11
N PRO A 343 -5.97 -4.06 -8.40
CA PRO A 343 -6.71 -4.88 -9.38
C PRO A 343 -6.93 -6.33 -8.95
N VAL A 344 -6.04 -6.95 -8.20
CA VAL A 344 -6.18 -8.32 -7.71
C VAL A 344 -7.23 -8.37 -6.61
N LYS A 345 -7.16 -7.47 -5.61
CA LYS A 345 -8.23 -7.30 -4.61
C LYS A 345 -9.59 -7.06 -5.26
N LEU A 346 -9.68 -6.14 -6.22
CA LEU A 346 -10.92 -5.81 -6.90
C LEU A 346 -11.59 -7.02 -7.58
N VAL A 347 -10.81 -7.93 -8.17
CA VAL A 347 -11.37 -9.13 -8.84
C VAL A 347 -11.68 -10.25 -7.85
N ASP A 348 -10.91 -10.38 -6.76
CA ASP A 348 -11.18 -11.32 -5.68
C ASP A 348 -12.48 -10.95 -4.94
N GLU A 349 -12.65 -9.67 -4.57
CA GLU A 349 -13.88 -9.16 -3.93
C GLU A 349 -15.12 -9.36 -4.80
N TYR A 350 -14.97 -9.22 -6.12
CA TYR A 350 -16.06 -9.47 -7.06
C TYR A 350 -16.41 -10.95 -7.16
N GLY A 351 -15.42 -11.83 -7.04
CA GLY A 351 -15.55 -13.28 -7.04
C GLY A 351 -15.08 -13.93 -8.33
N LEU A 352 -13.95 -14.65 -8.26
CA LEU A 352 -13.28 -15.28 -9.40
C LEU A 352 -14.15 -16.32 -10.13
N ASP A 353 -15.02 -17.04 -9.43
CA ASP A 353 -15.97 -17.99 -10.04
C ASP A 353 -16.85 -17.31 -11.10
N THR A 354 -17.41 -16.15 -10.75
CA THR A 354 -18.30 -15.37 -11.62
C THR A 354 -17.53 -14.82 -12.82
N LEU A 355 -16.30 -14.37 -12.59
CA LEU A 355 -15.43 -13.82 -13.64
C LEU A 355 -14.95 -14.91 -14.60
N LEU A 356 -14.64 -16.09 -14.09
CA LEU A 356 -14.31 -17.28 -14.88
C LEU A 356 -15.49 -17.68 -15.76
N GLU A 357 -16.70 -17.81 -15.21
CA GLU A 357 -17.92 -18.11 -15.97
C GLU A 357 -18.15 -17.05 -17.07
N THR A 358 -17.91 -15.78 -16.75
CA THR A 358 -18.02 -14.67 -17.72
C THR A 358 -17.06 -14.84 -18.90
N LEU A 359 -15.81 -15.24 -18.66
CA LEU A 359 -14.83 -15.53 -19.73
C LEU A 359 -15.24 -16.75 -20.56
N GLU A 360 -15.63 -17.84 -19.90
CA GLU A 360 -16.04 -19.08 -20.57
C GLU A 360 -17.25 -18.84 -21.49
N GLU A 361 -18.27 -18.10 -21.02
CA GLU A 361 -19.43 -17.74 -21.84
C GLU A 361 -19.03 -16.89 -23.05
N ALA A 362 -18.14 -15.91 -22.87
CA ALA A 362 -17.59 -15.12 -23.96
C ALA A 362 -16.88 -15.98 -25.01
N TYR A 363 -16.04 -16.88 -24.54
CA TYR A 363 -15.23 -17.75 -25.37
C TYR A 363 -16.11 -18.71 -26.16
N ASP A 364 -17.16 -19.26 -25.53
CA ASP A 364 -18.15 -20.10 -26.20
C ASP A 364 -18.96 -19.36 -27.27
N GLU A 365 -19.26 -18.08 -27.04
CA GLU A 365 -20.03 -17.24 -27.97
C GLU A 365 -19.20 -16.76 -29.16
N THR A 366 -17.97 -16.30 -28.90
CA THR A 366 -17.13 -15.62 -29.90
C THR A 366 -16.05 -16.52 -30.51
N GLY A 367 -15.54 -17.48 -29.73
CA GLY A 367 -14.38 -18.30 -30.06
C GLY A 367 -13.05 -17.51 -30.09
N HIS A 368 -13.00 -16.31 -29.52
CA HIS A 368 -11.84 -15.43 -29.57
C HIS A 368 -10.85 -15.71 -28.42
N GLU A 369 -9.55 -15.82 -28.72
CA GLU A 369 -8.50 -16.18 -27.74
C GLU A 369 -8.37 -15.19 -26.56
N ARG A 370 -8.81 -13.93 -26.72
CA ARG A 370 -8.84 -12.92 -25.65
C ARG A 370 -9.66 -13.35 -24.42
N TYR A 371 -10.63 -14.23 -24.63
CA TYR A 371 -11.50 -14.74 -23.56
C TYR A 371 -11.11 -16.14 -23.07
N GLU A 372 -10.05 -16.74 -23.61
CA GLU A 372 -9.59 -18.03 -23.10
C GLU A 372 -9.13 -17.86 -21.64
N PRO A 373 -9.76 -18.55 -20.68
CA PRO A 373 -9.37 -18.43 -19.28
C PRO A 373 -7.96 -18.98 -19.07
N ALA A 374 -7.14 -18.27 -18.30
CA ALA A 374 -5.85 -18.76 -17.87
C ALA A 374 -6.03 -19.98 -16.95
N ASP A 375 -5.17 -20.99 -17.11
CA ASP A 375 -5.21 -22.20 -16.27
C ASP A 375 -5.18 -21.84 -14.77
N PHE A 376 -4.38 -20.85 -14.39
CA PHE A 376 -4.25 -20.38 -13.01
C PHE A 376 -5.49 -19.63 -12.49
N LEU A 377 -6.26 -18.98 -13.37
CA LEU A 377 -7.55 -18.38 -12.96
C LEU A 377 -8.54 -19.47 -12.56
N ALA A 378 -8.61 -20.54 -13.36
CA ALA A 378 -9.50 -21.67 -13.06
C ALA A 378 -9.11 -22.38 -11.76
N GLU A 379 -7.81 -22.54 -11.51
CA GLU A 379 -7.29 -23.06 -10.24
C GLU A 379 -7.67 -22.16 -9.04
N ARG A 380 -7.46 -20.85 -9.15
CA ARG A 380 -7.74 -19.90 -8.06
C ARG A 380 -9.22 -19.65 -7.82
N ALA A 381 -10.06 -19.74 -8.85
CA ALA A 381 -11.51 -19.72 -8.68
C ALA A 381 -11.99 -20.87 -7.79
N ASP A 382 -11.47 -22.09 -8.00
CA ASP A 382 -11.78 -23.25 -7.16
C ASP A 382 -11.26 -23.09 -5.71
N GLU A 383 -10.19 -22.32 -5.50
CA GLU A 383 -9.53 -22.09 -4.20
C GLU A 383 -10.01 -20.83 -3.46
N GLY A 384 -10.83 -19.98 -4.09
CA GLY A 384 -11.51 -18.86 -3.45
C GLY A 384 -10.88 -17.48 -3.59
N GLY A 385 -9.81 -17.32 -4.39
CA GLY A 385 -9.14 -16.03 -4.60
C GLY A 385 -7.70 -16.17 -5.08
N PHE A 386 -7.09 -15.07 -5.53
CA PHE A 386 -5.67 -14.99 -5.87
C PHE A 386 -4.77 -14.80 -4.66
N TYR A 387 -5.26 -14.08 -3.66
CA TYR A 387 -4.63 -14.09 -2.35
C TYR A 387 -4.78 -15.51 -1.80
N GLU A 388 -3.64 -16.13 -1.50
CA GLU A 388 -3.66 -17.39 -0.77
C GLU A 388 -4.44 -17.10 0.52
N SER A 389 -5.57 -17.79 0.70
CA SER A 389 -6.06 -18.02 2.03
C SER A 389 -4.91 -18.73 2.72
N ASP A 390 -4.13 -18.03 3.53
CA ASP A 390 -3.11 -18.64 4.35
C ASP A 390 -3.78 -19.80 5.08
N GLU A 391 -3.51 -21.04 4.65
CA GLU A 391 -3.97 -22.24 5.33
C GLU A 391 -3.15 -22.39 6.62
N GLU A 392 -3.39 -21.47 7.57
CA GLU A 392 -3.40 -21.64 9.02
C GLU A 392 -3.79 -20.30 9.68
N GLU A 393 -5.03 -19.85 9.45
CA GLU A 393 -5.89 -19.24 10.49
C GLU A 393 -7.29 -19.01 9.91
N ASP A 394 -8.33 -19.43 10.61
CA ASP A 394 -9.72 -19.06 10.33
C ASP A 394 -9.91 -17.53 10.61
N GLY A 395 -9.19 -16.68 9.89
CA GLY A 395 -9.08 -15.24 10.13
C GLY A 395 -10.05 -14.42 9.28
N VAL A 396 -10.67 -13.43 9.91
CA VAL A 396 -11.37 -12.32 9.25
C VAL A 396 -10.31 -11.40 8.65
N ASP A 397 -10.47 -10.97 7.40
CA ASP A 397 -9.59 -9.98 6.77
C ASP A 397 -9.98 -8.56 7.19
N PHE A 398 -8.98 -7.71 7.44
CA PHE A 398 -9.14 -6.37 8.02
C PHE A 398 -8.34 -5.34 7.21
N ASP A 399 -8.97 -4.21 6.83
CA ASP A 399 -8.34 -3.17 6.01
C ASP A 399 -7.65 -2.07 6.84
N ALA A 400 -8.15 -1.81 8.04
CA ALA A 400 -7.72 -0.71 8.91
C ALA A 400 -6.91 -1.19 10.14
N ILE A 401 -6.91 -2.49 10.41
CA ILE A 401 -6.09 -3.15 11.43
C ILE A 401 -5.45 -4.42 10.85
N ARG A 402 -4.44 -4.95 11.52
CA ARG A 402 -3.95 -6.32 11.31
C ARG A 402 -4.09 -7.10 12.61
N VAL A 403 -4.41 -8.39 12.51
CA VAL A 403 -4.38 -9.32 13.63
C VAL A 403 -3.26 -10.30 13.38
N GLU A 404 -2.30 -10.36 14.30
CA GLU A 404 -1.11 -11.21 14.22
C GLU A 404 -1.02 -12.13 15.44
N TYR A 405 -0.34 -13.26 15.28
CA TYR A 405 -0.09 -14.24 16.36
C TYR A 405 1.43 -14.40 16.57
N PRO A 406 2.08 -13.41 17.20
CA PRO A 406 3.54 -13.39 17.40
C PRO A 406 4.10 -14.54 18.25
N GLY A 407 3.24 -15.36 18.86
CA GLY A 407 3.58 -16.54 19.65
C GLY A 407 3.16 -16.43 21.12
N GLU A 408 3.47 -17.47 21.91
CA GLU A 408 3.25 -17.51 23.37
C GLU A 408 1.80 -17.24 23.83
N MET A 409 0.81 -17.60 23.00
CA MET A 409 -0.62 -17.41 23.28
C MET A 409 -1.02 -15.92 23.37
N VAL A 410 -0.35 -15.06 22.60
CA VAL A 410 -0.67 -13.63 22.47
C VAL A 410 -1.32 -13.38 21.10
N GLY A 411 -2.51 -12.78 21.11
CA GLY A 411 -3.11 -12.19 19.92
C GLY A 411 -2.74 -10.72 19.84
N HIS A 412 -2.38 -10.23 18.66
CA HIS A 412 -1.82 -8.89 18.49
C HIS A 412 -2.63 -8.09 17.47
N ILE A 413 -3.32 -7.06 17.95
CA ILE A 413 -4.03 -6.09 17.11
C ILE A 413 -3.09 -4.93 16.78
N VAL A 414 -2.77 -4.74 15.51
CA VAL A 414 -1.98 -3.61 15.01
C VAL A 414 -2.93 -2.63 14.31
N LEU A 415 -3.01 -1.39 14.77
CA LEU A 415 -3.72 -0.34 14.01
C LEU A 415 -2.90 0.00 12.76
N ASP A 416 -3.41 -0.28 11.57
CA ASP A 416 -2.63 -0.23 10.33
C ASP A 416 -3.13 0.83 9.35
N ARG A 417 -3.01 2.09 9.77
CA ARG A 417 -3.23 3.26 8.90
C ARG A 417 -2.12 4.28 9.10
N PRO A 418 -0.83 3.90 8.97
CA PRO A 418 0.31 4.75 9.32
C PRO A 418 0.33 6.04 8.50
N HIS A 419 -0.09 5.98 7.23
CA HIS A 419 -0.23 7.11 6.33
C HIS A 419 -1.26 8.17 6.80
N ARG A 420 -2.18 7.79 7.70
CA ARG A 420 -3.14 8.67 8.39
C ARG A 420 -2.84 8.82 9.89
N MET A 421 -1.69 8.38 10.37
CA MET A 421 -1.36 8.36 11.81
C MET A 421 -2.37 7.55 12.63
N ASN A 422 -2.83 6.42 12.10
CA ASN A 422 -3.71 5.46 12.79
C ASN A 422 -5.00 6.11 13.34
N THR A 423 -5.59 7.04 12.58
CA THR A 423 -6.87 7.64 12.94
C THR A 423 -8.00 6.62 12.91
N ILE A 424 -8.93 6.75 13.85
CA ILE A 424 -10.05 5.82 14.04
C ILE A 424 -11.23 6.27 13.18
N SER A 425 -11.51 5.52 12.11
CA SER A 425 -12.69 5.63 11.24
C SER A 425 -13.81 4.68 11.70
N ASP A 426 -14.97 4.78 11.07
CA ASP A 426 -16.10 3.88 11.31
C ASP A 426 -15.73 2.42 10.96
N ASP A 427 -15.00 2.22 9.86
CA ASP A 427 -14.52 0.89 9.44
C ASP A 427 -13.55 0.30 10.49
N LEU A 428 -12.59 1.11 10.96
CA LEU A 428 -11.67 0.66 12.02
C LEU A 428 -12.40 0.27 13.31
N LEU A 429 -13.49 0.97 13.66
CA LEU A 429 -14.30 0.58 14.82
C LEU A 429 -15.01 -0.76 14.60
N ALA A 430 -15.53 -1.01 13.40
CA ALA A 430 -16.18 -2.27 13.07
C ALA A 430 -15.18 -3.44 13.11
N GLU A 431 -14.04 -3.28 12.45
CA GLU A 431 -12.97 -4.28 12.42
C GLU A 431 -12.40 -4.55 13.82
N LEU A 432 -12.21 -3.49 14.61
CA LEU A 432 -11.74 -3.66 15.99
C LEU A 432 -12.71 -4.48 16.83
N SER A 433 -14.03 -4.27 16.68
CA SER A 433 -15.05 -5.08 17.37
C SER A 433 -14.96 -6.55 16.98
N GLU A 434 -14.82 -6.83 15.67
CA GLU A 434 -14.72 -8.20 15.16
C GLU A 434 -13.40 -8.88 15.55
N ALA A 435 -12.28 -8.17 15.54
CA ALA A 435 -10.99 -8.68 16.03
C ALA A 435 -11.01 -9.01 17.54
N ILE A 436 -11.73 -8.22 18.34
CA ILE A 436 -11.90 -8.51 19.78
C ILE A 436 -12.67 -9.81 19.97
N ASP A 437 -13.80 -9.97 19.27
CA ASP A 437 -14.60 -11.19 19.33
C ASP A 437 -13.80 -12.41 18.85
N LEU A 438 -13.06 -12.27 17.74
CA LEU A 438 -12.19 -13.32 17.19
C LEU A 438 -11.16 -13.79 18.21
N LEU A 439 -10.40 -12.86 18.80
CA LEU A 439 -9.35 -13.18 19.76
C LEU A 439 -9.91 -13.70 21.10
N GLU A 440 -11.07 -13.21 21.54
CA GLU A 440 -11.70 -13.69 22.79
C GLU A 440 -12.25 -15.12 22.67
N ASP A 441 -12.74 -15.51 21.48
CA ASP A 441 -13.27 -16.85 21.21
C ASP A 441 -12.16 -17.89 20.89
N ASP A 442 -10.93 -17.45 20.61
CA ASP A 442 -9.79 -18.33 20.37
C ASP A 442 -9.22 -18.95 21.66
N GLU A 443 -9.25 -20.29 21.75
CA GLU A 443 -8.73 -21.05 22.89
C GLU A 443 -7.19 -21.02 22.98
N GLU A 444 -6.50 -20.66 21.90
CA GLU A 444 -5.03 -20.53 21.83
C GLU A 444 -4.54 -19.13 22.24
N VAL A 445 -5.43 -18.14 22.35
CA VAL A 445 -5.12 -16.79 22.81
C VAL A 445 -5.43 -16.63 24.30
N ARG A 446 -4.49 -16.02 25.03
CA ARG A 446 -4.59 -15.78 26.48
C ARG A 446 -4.30 -14.35 26.91
N ALA A 447 -3.79 -13.51 26.01
CA ALA A 447 -3.66 -12.07 26.21
C ALA A 447 -3.71 -11.36 24.85
N ILE A 448 -4.14 -10.09 24.86
CA ILE A 448 -4.16 -9.23 23.68
C ILE A 448 -3.07 -8.16 23.82
N LEU A 449 -2.25 -7.99 22.79
CA LEU A 449 -1.40 -6.83 22.59
C LEU A 449 -2.07 -5.89 21.57
N ILE A 450 -2.10 -4.59 21.83
CA ILE A 450 -2.51 -3.57 20.86
C ILE A 450 -1.39 -2.55 20.62
N THR A 451 -1.03 -2.33 19.36
CA THR A 451 -0.03 -1.34 18.92
C THR A 451 -0.55 -0.54 17.73
N GLY A 452 0.19 0.46 17.28
CA GLY A 452 -0.09 1.15 16.01
C GLY A 452 1.12 1.05 15.09
N GLU A 453 0.87 0.84 13.81
CA GLU A 453 1.88 0.73 12.77
C GLU A 453 2.56 2.08 12.49
N GLY A 454 3.85 2.04 12.16
CA GLY A 454 4.67 3.19 11.82
C GLY A 454 5.14 4.05 13.00
N GLU A 455 6.12 4.93 12.73
CA GLU A 455 6.89 5.63 13.78
C GLU A 455 6.23 6.90 14.36
N LYS A 456 5.05 7.29 13.86
CA LYS A 456 4.46 8.62 14.16
C LYS A 456 3.43 8.58 15.28
N ALA A 457 2.63 7.52 15.35
CA ALA A 457 1.47 7.50 16.23
C ALA A 457 0.97 6.08 16.48
N PHE A 458 0.77 5.75 17.75
CA PHE A 458 -0.17 4.71 18.17
C PHE A 458 -1.56 5.02 17.60
N SER A 459 -2.06 6.23 17.84
CA SER A 459 -3.23 6.77 17.13
C SER A 459 -3.41 8.26 17.40
N ALA A 460 -3.62 9.03 16.33
CA ALA A 460 -3.89 10.47 16.40
C ALA A 460 -5.35 10.81 16.79
N GLY A 461 -6.21 9.81 16.99
CA GLY A 461 -7.60 9.98 17.41
C GLY A 461 -8.64 9.78 16.31
N ALA A 462 -9.84 10.31 16.52
CA ALA A 462 -10.95 10.16 15.55
C ALA A 462 -10.61 10.82 14.20
N ASP A 463 -11.07 10.24 13.10
CA ASP A 463 -10.99 10.85 11.77
C ASP A 463 -12.01 12.00 11.61
N VAL A 464 -11.64 13.17 12.13
CA VAL A 464 -12.48 14.37 12.13
C VAL A 464 -12.78 14.87 10.71
N GLN A 465 -11.94 14.57 9.71
CA GLN A 465 -12.17 14.98 8.32
C GLN A 465 -13.36 14.23 7.73
N SER A 466 -13.39 12.90 7.95
CA SER A 466 -14.49 12.04 7.51
C SER A 466 -15.80 12.38 8.25
N MET A 467 -15.74 12.64 9.56
CA MET A 467 -16.90 13.07 10.34
C MET A 467 -17.49 14.42 9.89
N ALA A 468 -16.65 15.35 9.40
CA ALA A 468 -17.11 16.65 8.92
C ALA A 468 -17.79 16.59 7.54
N ALA A 469 -17.46 15.57 6.73
CA ALA A 469 -18.01 15.39 5.38
C ALA A 469 -19.47 14.88 5.37
N GLY A 470 -19.87 14.09 6.39
CA GLY A 470 -21.21 13.47 6.48
C GLY A 470 -22.38 14.43 6.76
N GLY A 471 -22.11 15.71 7.06
CA GLY A 471 -23.14 16.70 7.39
C GLY A 471 -23.61 16.61 8.85
N ALA A 472 -23.88 17.77 9.45
CA ALA A 472 -24.16 17.89 10.88
C ALA A 472 -25.58 17.40 11.27
N ASP A 473 -25.77 16.07 11.38
CA ASP A 473 -26.94 15.48 12.05
C ASP A 473 -26.60 15.06 13.49
N SER A 474 -27.41 15.52 14.44
CA SER A 474 -27.22 15.26 15.87
C SER A 474 -27.52 13.82 16.27
N LEU A 475 -28.37 13.11 15.50
CA LEU A 475 -28.68 11.71 15.79
C LEU A 475 -27.53 10.81 15.37
N GLY A 476 -27.01 10.99 14.14
CA GLY A 476 -25.82 10.25 13.68
C GLY A 476 -24.61 10.42 14.61
N ALA A 477 -24.35 11.64 15.11
CA ALA A 477 -23.26 11.86 16.07
C ALA A 477 -23.46 11.16 17.43
N ILE A 478 -24.71 10.94 17.86
CA ILE A 478 -25.01 10.16 19.08
C ILE A 478 -24.81 8.67 18.82
N GLU A 479 -25.19 8.17 17.65
CA GLU A 479 -25.00 6.78 17.24
C GLU A 479 -23.51 6.45 17.16
N LEU A 480 -22.73 7.22 16.40
CA LEU A 480 -21.28 7.06 16.32
C LEU A 480 -20.57 7.11 17.69
N SER A 481 -21.01 8.02 18.57
CA SER A 481 -20.45 8.10 19.92
C SER A 481 -20.76 6.84 20.74
N LYS A 482 -21.95 6.25 20.57
CA LYS A 482 -22.31 4.99 21.23
C LYS A 482 -21.62 3.79 20.63
N ASP A 483 -21.41 3.78 19.31
CA ASP A 483 -20.76 2.67 18.62
C ASP A 483 -19.29 2.58 19.05
N GLY A 484 -18.57 3.71 19.08
CA GLY A 484 -17.23 3.76 19.65
C GLY A 484 -17.20 3.44 21.16
N GLN A 485 -18.22 3.84 21.94
CA GLN A 485 -18.33 3.42 23.35
C GLN A 485 -18.54 1.92 23.52
N SER A 486 -19.32 1.28 22.63
CA SER A 486 -19.57 -0.16 22.66
C SER A 486 -18.30 -0.92 22.32
N THR A 487 -17.70 -0.61 21.17
CA THR A 487 -16.47 -1.22 20.66
C THR A 487 -15.33 -1.13 21.68
N PHE A 488 -15.09 0.06 22.24
CA PHE A 488 -14.04 0.23 23.25
C PHE A 488 -14.41 -0.44 24.59
N GLY A 489 -15.70 -0.58 24.88
CA GLY A 489 -16.21 -1.30 26.03
C GLY A 489 -16.04 -2.82 25.89
N GLU A 490 -16.14 -3.36 24.68
CA GLU A 490 -15.86 -4.77 24.37
C GLU A 490 -14.39 -5.07 24.70
N LEU A 491 -13.44 -4.25 24.22
CA LEU A 491 -12.01 -4.41 24.56
C LEU A 491 -11.75 -4.32 26.07
N GLU A 492 -12.37 -3.37 26.78
CA GLU A 492 -12.21 -3.24 28.24
C GLU A 492 -12.79 -4.45 29.00
N SER A 493 -13.87 -5.05 28.49
CA SER A 493 -14.64 -6.07 29.21
C SER A 493 -14.39 -7.52 28.77
N CYS A 494 -13.63 -7.72 27.69
CA CYS A 494 -13.19 -9.04 27.25
C CYS A 494 -12.47 -9.79 28.37
N ASP A 495 -12.51 -11.11 28.29
CA ASP A 495 -11.98 -12.02 29.30
C ASP A 495 -10.47 -12.13 29.31
N LEU A 496 -9.82 -11.65 28.26
CA LEU A 496 -8.38 -11.63 28.07
C LEU A 496 -7.75 -10.37 28.71
N PRO A 497 -6.57 -10.47 29.34
CA PRO A 497 -5.77 -9.31 29.69
C PRO A 497 -5.32 -8.56 28.43
N VAL A 498 -5.39 -7.22 28.46
CA VAL A 498 -5.02 -6.37 27.32
C VAL A 498 -3.82 -5.48 27.67
N VAL A 499 -2.79 -5.47 26.82
CA VAL A 499 -1.62 -4.59 26.90
C VAL A 499 -1.62 -3.64 25.72
N ALA A 500 -1.40 -2.35 25.94
CA ALA A 500 -1.15 -1.38 24.87
C ALA A 500 0.33 -0.99 24.83
N GLY A 501 0.99 -1.22 23.68
CA GLY A 501 2.31 -0.70 23.35
C GLY A 501 2.16 0.62 22.60
N ILE A 502 2.58 1.73 23.21
CA ILE A 502 2.27 3.08 22.73
C ILE A 502 3.53 3.79 22.28
N ASP A 503 3.62 4.03 20.98
CA ASP A 503 4.65 4.84 20.36
C ASP A 503 4.10 6.15 19.77
N GLY A 504 4.88 7.23 19.80
CA GLY A 504 4.51 8.51 19.21
C GLY A 504 3.19 9.10 19.76
N PHE A 505 2.35 9.64 18.88
CA PHE A 505 1.09 10.25 19.30
C PHE A 505 0.02 9.24 19.76
N CYS A 506 -0.48 9.44 20.98
CA CYS A 506 -1.66 8.77 21.54
C CYS A 506 -2.68 9.84 21.97
N LEU A 507 -3.48 10.30 21.01
CA LEU A 507 -4.30 11.50 21.16
C LEU A 507 -5.79 11.22 20.97
N GLY A 508 -6.62 11.92 21.73
CA GLY A 508 -8.08 11.88 21.64
C GLY A 508 -8.63 10.47 21.66
N GLY A 509 -9.32 10.06 20.59
CA GLY A 509 -9.80 8.69 20.38
C GLY A 509 -8.73 7.60 20.61
N GLY A 510 -7.47 7.84 20.23
CA GLY A 510 -6.35 6.92 20.47
C GLY A 510 -6.02 6.79 21.96
N MET A 511 -6.05 7.90 22.70
CA MET A 511 -5.94 7.87 24.17
C MET A 511 -7.19 7.25 24.81
N GLU A 512 -8.38 7.46 24.24
CA GLU A 512 -9.61 6.81 24.70
C GLU A 512 -9.55 5.28 24.53
N LEU A 513 -8.94 4.79 23.45
CA LEU A 513 -8.68 3.36 23.20
C LEU A 513 -7.65 2.80 24.19
N ALA A 514 -6.53 3.50 24.37
CA ALA A 514 -5.48 3.07 25.30
C ALA A 514 -5.98 2.93 26.77
N THR A 515 -7.00 3.69 27.18
CA THR A 515 -7.59 3.52 28.52
C THR A 515 -8.35 2.21 28.72
N CYS A 516 -8.68 1.49 27.63
CA CYS A 516 -9.35 0.19 27.68
C CYS A 516 -8.37 -0.95 27.97
N ALA A 517 -7.08 -0.75 27.68
CA ALA A 517 -6.04 -1.72 28.03
C ALA A 517 -5.90 -1.84 29.56
N ASP A 518 -5.61 -3.04 30.04
CA ASP A 518 -5.34 -3.29 31.46
C ASP A 518 -3.99 -2.68 31.86
N LEU A 519 -2.99 -2.76 30.96
CA LEU A 519 -1.65 -2.19 31.13
C LEU A 519 -1.20 -1.41 29.88
N ARG A 520 -0.38 -0.37 30.08
CA ARG A 520 0.17 0.49 29.02
C ARG A 520 1.68 0.63 29.17
N VAL A 521 2.44 0.27 28.14
CA VAL A 521 3.88 0.54 28.02
C VAL A 521 4.05 1.62 26.94
N ALA A 522 4.92 2.59 27.18
CA ALA A 522 5.15 3.67 26.22
C ALA A 522 6.63 3.90 25.95
N SER A 523 6.95 4.29 24.71
CA SER A 523 8.29 4.80 24.40
C SER A 523 8.51 6.19 25.03
N GLU A 524 9.77 6.56 25.27
CA GLU A 524 10.13 7.90 25.75
C GLU A 524 9.62 9.03 24.85
N ARG A 525 9.47 8.76 23.53
CA ARG A 525 9.00 9.75 22.56
C ARG A 525 7.47 9.93 22.52
N SER A 526 6.72 9.15 23.28
CA SER A 526 5.26 9.18 23.22
C SER A 526 4.65 10.45 23.83
N GLU A 527 3.62 10.98 23.17
CA GLU A 527 2.86 12.14 23.59
C GLU A 527 1.37 11.81 23.74
N PHE A 528 0.78 12.21 24.86
CA PHE A 528 -0.60 11.87 25.24
C PHE A 528 -1.47 13.11 25.40
N GLY A 529 -2.76 13.01 25.10
CA GLY A 529 -3.70 14.10 25.37
C GLY A 529 -5.11 13.87 24.86
N GLN A 530 -6.05 14.69 25.34
CA GLN A 530 -7.46 14.71 24.92
C GLN A 530 -7.78 16.08 24.27
N PRO A 531 -7.47 16.27 22.97
CA PRO A 531 -7.51 17.58 22.31
C PRO A 531 -8.93 18.03 21.90
N GLU A 532 -9.98 17.24 22.15
CA GLU A 532 -11.35 17.44 21.65
C GLU A 532 -11.90 18.82 21.97
N LEU A 533 -11.58 19.38 23.14
CA LEU A 533 -12.06 20.70 23.54
C LEU A 533 -11.47 21.84 22.69
N ASN A 534 -10.30 21.66 22.07
CA ASN A 534 -9.78 22.60 21.07
C ASN A 534 -10.62 22.60 19.79
N LEU A 535 -11.32 21.50 19.50
CA LEU A 535 -12.25 21.35 18.37
C LEU A 535 -13.70 21.71 18.75
N GLY A 536 -13.96 22.07 20.00
CA GLY A 536 -15.31 22.30 20.53
C GLY A 536 -16.11 21.02 20.78
N LEU A 537 -15.42 19.88 20.88
CA LEU A 537 -15.98 18.55 21.19
C LEU A 537 -15.62 18.12 22.63
N ILE A 538 -16.16 16.99 23.05
CA ILE A 538 -15.74 16.30 24.28
C ILE A 538 -15.19 14.91 23.90
N PRO A 539 -14.32 14.29 24.73
CA PRO A 539 -13.99 12.88 24.57
C PRO A 539 -15.28 12.05 24.54
N GLY A 540 -15.49 11.36 23.43
CA GLY A 540 -16.79 10.86 23.01
C GLY A 540 -16.95 9.36 23.10
N TRP A 541 -15.84 8.61 23.16
CA TRP A 541 -15.84 7.15 23.12
C TRP A 541 -15.61 6.51 24.49
N GLY A 542 -15.45 7.31 25.55
CA GLY A 542 -15.51 6.88 26.96
C GLY A 542 -14.41 7.46 27.86
N GLY A 543 -13.53 8.30 27.31
CA GLY A 543 -12.42 8.96 27.98
C GLY A 543 -12.85 9.85 29.14
N THR A 544 -14.05 10.44 29.10
CA THR A 544 -14.58 11.17 30.26
C THR A 544 -14.83 10.28 31.47
N GLN A 545 -15.10 8.99 31.25
CA GLN A 545 -15.39 8.01 32.29
C GLN A 545 -14.12 7.25 32.69
N ARG A 546 -13.46 6.57 31.74
CA ARG A 546 -12.33 5.67 32.02
C ARG A 546 -11.08 6.39 32.51
N LEU A 547 -10.72 7.52 31.90
CA LEU A 547 -9.52 8.27 32.31
C LEU A 547 -9.59 8.69 33.80
N SER A 548 -10.79 9.07 34.27
CA SER A 548 -11.00 9.45 35.67
C SER A 548 -10.78 8.31 36.67
N GLN A 549 -10.91 7.07 36.23
CA GLN A 549 -10.68 5.87 37.04
C GLN A 549 -9.20 5.48 37.08
N ILE A 550 -8.44 5.84 36.05
CA ILE A 550 -7.01 5.55 35.93
C ILE A 550 -6.18 6.59 36.67
N VAL A 551 -6.28 7.87 36.27
CA VAL A 551 -5.44 8.95 36.82
C VAL A 551 -6.12 9.75 37.94
N GLY A 552 -7.36 9.39 38.28
CA GLY A 552 -8.21 10.13 39.19
C GLY A 552 -8.90 11.34 38.53
N GLU A 553 -10.08 11.71 39.04
CA GLU A 553 -10.92 12.78 38.48
C GLU A 553 -10.20 14.13 38.32
N GLY A 554 -9.28 14.45 39.23
CA GLY A 554 -8.52 15.70 39.19
C GLY A 554 -7.61 15.81 37.97
N ARG A 555 -6.80 14.77 37.71
CA ARG A 555 -5.90 14.73 36.55
C ARG A 555 -6.66 14.52 35.25
N ALA A 556 -7.71 13.71 35.26
CA ALA A 556 -8.56 13.55 34.08
C ALA A 556 -9.17 14.88 33.64
N LYS A 557 -9.68 15.70 34.58
CA LYS A 557 -10.17 17.05 34.29
C LYS A 557 -9.08 17.99 33.83
N GLU A 558 -7.88 17.88 34.37
CA GLU A 558 -6.72 18.66 33.91
C GLU A 558 -6.44 18.35 32.45
N ILE A 559 -6.16 17.08 32.11
CA ILE A 559 -5.86 16.63 30.74
C ILE A 559 -6.97 17.05 29.77
N ILE A 560 -8.24 16.78 30.10
CA ILE A 560 -9.36 17.10 29.23
C ILE A 560 -9.54 18.61 29.08
N PHE A 561 -9.61 19.38 30.18
CA PHE A 561 -9.94 20.81 30.10
C PHE A 561 -8.81 21.68 29.57
N THR A 562 -7.55 21.30 29.76
CA THR A 562 -6.42 22.02 29.17
C THR A 562 -6.27 21.69 27.69
N ALA A 563 -6.66 20.47 27.27
CA ALA A 563 -6.45 19.94 25.93
C ALA A 563 -4.97 20.07 25.50
N GLU A 564 -4.06 19.99 26.48
CA GLU A 564 -2.61 20.00 26.32
C GLU A 564 -2.09 18.59 26.03
N ARG A 565 -0.84 18.52 25.56
CA ARG A 565 -0.11 17.26 25.38
C ARG A 565 0.85 17.05 26.53
N TYR A 566 1.04 15.80 26.90
CA TYR A 566 1.86 15.36 28.02
C TYR A 566 2.87 14.32 27.53
N GLU A 567 4.12 14.48 27.95
CA GLU A 567 5.20 13.52 27.69
C GLU A 567 4.99 12.22 28.48
N ALA A 568 5.60 11.13 28.04
CA ALA A 568 5.40 9.79 28.60
C ALA A 568 5.73 9.70 30.11
N ASP A 569 6.80 10.36 30.56
CA ASP A 569 7.22 10.39 31.97
C ASP A 569 6.18 11.05 32.89
N VAL A 570 5.55 12.13 32.41
CA VAL A 570 4.46 12.80 33.14
C VAL A 570 3.24 11.89 33.24
N MET A 571 2.95 11.14 32.18
CA MET A 571 1.81 10.23 32.15
C MET A 571 2.05 8.96 32.99
N GLU A 572 3.29 8.51 33.11
CA GLU A 572 3.72 7.51 34.09
C GLU A 572 3.51 8.03 35.53
N ASP A 573 3.98 9.25 35.82
CA ASP A 573 3.80 9.92 37.12
C ASP A 573 2.31 10.10 37.49
N TYR A 574 1.45 10.27 36.49
CA TYR A 574 0.00 10.39 36.68
C TYR A 574 -0.68 9.02 36.88
N GLY A 575 0.04 7.92 36.66
CA GLY A 575 -0.46 6.55 36.74
C GLY A 575 -1.26 6.11 35.52
N PHE A 576 -1.13 6.80 34.39
CA PHE A 576 -1.72 6.38 33.12
C PHE A 576 -0.86 5.31 32.48
N VAL A 577 0.43 5.60 32.25
CA VAL A 577 1.41 4.64 31.72
C VAL A 577 1.95 3.80 32.88
N ASN A 578 2.13 2.50 32.65
CA ASN A 578 2.65 1.57 33.63
C ASN A 578 4.18 1.49 33.62
N ASP A 579 4.79 1.64 32.45
CA ASP A 579 6.26 1.65 32.27
C ASP A 579 6.64 2.48 31.03
N VAL A 580 7.75 3.21 31.12
CA VAL A 580 8.32 3.99 30.01
C VAL A 580 9.69 3.42 29.67
N VAL A 581 9.89 3.09 28.40
CA VAL A 581 11.09 2.40 27.89
C VAL A 581 11.76 3.19 26.76
N GLU A 582 13.03 2.89 26.48
CA GLU A 582 13.73 3.46 25.32
C GLU A 582 12.96 3.09 24.03
N ASN A 583 13.00 3.96 23.02
CA ASN A 583 12.15 3.81 21.83
C ASN A 583 12.36 2.45 21.11
N ASP A 584 13.61 2.01 21.03
CA ASP A 584 14.00 0.77 20.35
C ASP A 584 13.62 -0.49 21.18
N ASP A 585 13.28 -0.32 22.46
CA ASP A 585 12.92 -1.41 23.37
C ASP A 585 11.40 -1.58 23.52
N LEU A 586 10.58 -0.69 22.94
CA LEU A 586 9.13 -0.66 23.17
C LEU A 586 8.44 -1.95 22.72
N GLU A 587 8.74 -2.43 21.52
CA GLU A 587 8.10 -3.61 20.95
C GLU A 587 8.35 -4.84 21.82
N ASP A 588 9.62 -5.12 22.12
CA ASP A 588 10.04 -6.19 23.02
C ASP A 588 9.39 -6.06 24.40
N ALA A 589 9.39 -4.86 25.00
CA ALA A 589 8.83 -4.65 26.34
C ALA A 589 7.30 -4.84 26.39
N ALA A 590 6.58 -4.40 25.36
CA ALA A 590 5.14 -4.56 25.27
C ALA A 590 4.75 -6.02 25.02
N PHE A 591 5.48 -6.71 24.12
CA PHE A 591 5.29 -8.13 23.84
C PHE A 591 5.62 -8.99 25.06
N ASP A 592 6.78 -8.80 25.70
CA ASP A 592 7.18 -9.51 26.92
C ASP A 592 6.14 -9.38 28.04
N LEU A 593 5.53 -8.20 28.17
CA LEU A 593 4.46 -7.98 29.14
C LEU A 593 3.18 -8.74 28.78
N ALA A 594 2.79 -8.76 27.51
CA ALA A 594 1.64 -9.52 27.02
C ALA A 594 1.86 -11.03 27.17
N ALA A 595 3.01 -11.53 26.74
CA ALA A 595 3.43 -12.93 26.88
C ALA A 595 3.46 -13.39 28.33
N LYS A 596 3.97 -12.55 29.24
CA LYS A 596 3.94 -12.83 30.68
C LYS A 596 2.51 -12.95 31.23
N LEU A 597 1.57 -12.17 30.71
CA LEU A 597 0.15 -12.31 31.07
C LEU A 597 -0.44 -13.60 30.48
N ALA A 598 -0.15 -13.91 29.21
CA ALA A 598 -0.60 -15.12 28.53
C ALA A 598 -0.10 -16.41 29.21
N GLY A 599 1.13 -16.41 29.74
CA GLY A 599 1.69 -17.48 30.56
C GLY A 599 1.13 -17.57 31.99
N GLY A 600 0.23 -16.67 32.40
CA GLY A 600 -0.44 -16.70 33.70
C GLY A 600 -1.63 -17.66 33.76
N PRO A 601 -2.34 -17.73 34.91
CA PRO A 601 -3.51 -18.59 35.07
C PRO A 601 -4.78 -17.96 34.43
N PRO A 602 -5.23 -18.41 33.24
CA PRO A 602 -6.19 -17.65 32.43
C PRO A 602 -7.57 -17.52 33.11
N ILE A 603 -8.07 -18.58 33.76
CA ILE A 603 -9.36 -18.53 34.47
C ILE A 603 -9.31 -17.51 35.63
N ALA A 604 -8.18 -17.44 36.34
CA ALA A 604 -8.03 -16.52 37.47
C ALA A 604 -7.92 -15.07 37.00
N GLN A 605 -7.21 -14.81 35.91
CA GLN A 605 -7.11 -13.48 35.30
C GLN A 605 -8.49 -12.99 34.83
N LYS A 606 -9.20 -13.80 34.03
CA LYS A 606 -10.58 -13.56 33.58
C LYS A 606 -11.51 -13.17 34.72
N PHE A 607 -11.56 -13.99 35.78
CA PHE A 607 -12.44 -13.69 36.92
C PHE A 607 -11.99 -12.46 37.72
N THR A 608 -10.70 -12.19 37.80
CA THR A 608 -10.18 -10.99 38.48
C THR A 608 -10.61 -9.73 37.72
N LYS A 609 -10.43 -9.70 36.40
CA LYS A 609 -10.85 -8.59 35.54
C LYS A 609 -12.35 -8.31 35.68
N ARG A 610 -13.20 -9.35 35.55
CA ARG A 610 -14.65 -9.24 35.76
C ARG A 610 -15.05 -8.73 37.15
N ALA A 611 -14.39 -9.20 38.22
CA ALA A 611 -14.66 -8.74 39.58
C ALA A 611 -14.33 -7.26 39.76
N MET A 612 -13.20 -6.81 39.20
CA MET A 612 -12.76 -5.42 39.25
C MET A 612 -13.72 -4.50 38.49
N LEU A 613 -14.14 -4.90 37.28
CA LEU A 613 -15.12 -4.14 36.49
C LEU A 613 -16.47 -4.06 37.18
N ALA A 614 -17.00 -5.17 37.71
CA ALA A 614 -18.25 -5.18 38.47
C ALA A 614 -18.17 -4.28 39.72
N GLY A 615 -17.00 -4.23 40.38
CA GLY A 615 -16.73 -3.42 41.55
C GLY A 615 -16.58 -1.92 41.29
N ARG A 616 -16.40 -1.50 40.02
CA ARG A 616 -16.14 -0.11 39.62
C ARG A 616 -17.30 0.81 39.97
N ASP A 617 -18.52 0.35 39.69
CA ASP A 617 -19.76 1.11 39.96
C ASP A 617 -20.48 0.62 41.23
N ASP A 618 -20.28 -0.64 41.63
CA ASP A 618 -20.89 -1.24 42.81
C ASP A 618 -19.90 -2.19 43.54
N THR A 619 -19.27 -1.68 44.60
CA THR A 619 -18.32 -2.47 45.40
C THR A 619 -18.95 -3.74 45.97
N GLU A 620 -20.25 -3.76 46.30
CA GLU A 620 -20.90 -4.97 46.83
C GLU A 620 -21.06 -6.04 45.75
N ALA A 621 -21.39 -5.62 44.51
CA ALA A 621 -21.44 -6.53 43.36
C ALA A 621 -20.07 -7.13 43.05
N GLY A 622 -19.02 -6.31 43.03
CA GLY A 622 -17.64 -6.77 42.84
C GLY A 622 -17.19 -7.78 43.91
N LEU A 623 -17.47 -7.51 45.19
CA LEU A 623 -17.11 -8.41 46.30
C LEU A 623 -17.88 -9.74 46.26
N GLU A 624 -19.15 -9.73 45.86
CA GLU A 624 -19.93 -10.97 45.70
C GLU A 624 -19.40 -11.80 44.53
N TYR A 625 -19.06 -11.15 43.40
CA TYR A 625 -18.41 -11.81 42.27
C TYR A 625 -17.05 -12.41 42.69
N GLU A 626 -16.21 -11.63 43.38
CA GLU A 626 -14.91 -12.06 43.89
C GLU A 626 -15.03 -13.31 44.77
N ALA A 627 -15.98 -13.33 45.72
CA ALA A 627 -16.18 -14.47 46.60
C ALA A 627 -16.62 -15.73 45.83
N SER A 628 -17.47 -15.56 44.81
CA SER A 628 -17.90 -16.66 43.93
C SER A 628 -16.75 -17.18 43.07
N ALA A 629 -16.03 -16.26 42.40
CA ALA A 629 -14.85 -16.57 41.59
C ALA A 629 -13.78 -17.30 42.38
N PHE A 630 -13.44 -16.81 43.59
CA PHE A 630 -12.50 -17.47 44.49
C PHE A 630 -12.93 -18.92 44.78
N GLY A 631 -14.22 -19.14 45.03
CA GLY A 631 -14.77 -20.49 45.24
C GLY A 631 -14.64 -21.41 44.03
N HIS A 632 -14.79 -20.88 42.80
CA HIS A 632 -14.60 -21.63 41.57
C HIS A 632 -13.13 -21.98 41.32
N LEU A 633 -12.21 -21.02 41.53
CA LEU A 633 -10.77 -21.23 41.39
C LEU A 633 -10.22 -22.27 42.36
N MET A 634 -10.86 -22.49 43.51
CA MET A 634 -10.51 -23.58 44.44
C MET A 634 -10.61 -24.98 43.82
N ALA A 635 -11.25 -25.12 42.66
CA ALA A 635 -11.49 -26.38 41.98
C ALA A 635 -10.69 -26.56 40.66
N THR A 636 -9.90 -25.57 40.25
CA THR A 636 -9.10 -25.66 39.02
C THR A 636 -7.79 -26.42 39.24
N ASP A 637 -7.28 -27.02 38.18
CA ASP A 637 -5.98 -27.70 38.19
C ASP A 637 -4.83 -26.68 38.32
N ASP A 638 -5.00 -25.48 37.74
CA ASP A 638 -4.05 -24.36 37.83
C ASP A 638 -3.72 -23.97 39.29
N LEU A 639 -4.69 -24.03 40.21
CA LEU A 639 -4.42 -23.76 41.62
C LEU A 639 -3.43 -24.76 42.21
N MET A 640 -3.62 -26.05 41.89
CA MET A 640 -2.75 -27.12 42.38
C MET A 640 -1.35 -27.02 41.79
N GLU A 641 -1.27 -26.66 40.51
CA GLU A 641 0.01 -26.39 39.83
C GLU A 641 0.75 -25.23 40.48
N GLY A 642 0.09 -24.07 40.64
CA GLY A 642 0.67 -22.90 41.29
C GLY A 642 1.15 -23.16 42.71
N ILE A 643 0.40 -23.94 43.51
CA ILE A 643 0.83 -24.35 44.86
C ILE A 643 2.07 -25.25 44.79
N THR A 644 2.12 -26.18 43.83
CA THR A 644 3.21 -27.14 43.68
C THR A 644 4.50 -26.43 43.25
N ALA A 645 4.42 -25.57 42.24
CA ALA A 645 5.52 -24.73 41.77
C ALA A 645 6.08 -23.83 42.89
N PHE A 646 5.19 -23.16 43.64
CA PHE A 646 5.56 -22.31 44.78
C PHE A 646 6.28 -23.09 45.91
N MET A 647 5.88 -24.35 46.17
CA MET A 647 6.56 -25.20 47.15
C MET A 647 7.86 -25.82 46.63
N GLY A 648 8.01 -25.94 45.30
CA GLY A 648 9.09 -26.63 44.60
C GLY A 648 10.21 -25.74 44.05
N ASP A 649 10.06 -24.41 44.08
CA ASP A 649 10.99 -23.42 43.52
C ASP A 649 11.14 -23.55 41.98
N GLY A 650 10.04 -23.86 41.29
CA GLY A 650 9.93 -23.92 39.82
C GLY A 650 8.86 -22.96 39.28
N GLU A 651 8.83 -22.75 37.97
CA GLU A 651 7.80 -21.96 37.28
C GLU A 651 6.55 -22.82 37.03
N PRO A 652 5.34 -22.32 37.33
CA PRO A 652 4.11 -23.04 37.08
C PRO A 652 3.77 -23.06 35.58
N ASP A 653 3.15 -24.16 35.12
CA ASP A 653 2.63 -24.32 33.77
C ASP A 653 1.09 -24.35 33.81
N PHE A 654 0.45 -23.22 33.55
CA PHE A 654 -1.01 -23.09 33.67
C PHE A 654 -1.72 -23.56 32.39
N GLU A 655 -2.67 -24.48 32.53
CA GLU A 655 -3.40 -25.08 31.41
C GLU A 655 -4.83 -24.52 31.25
N GLY A 656 -5.34 -23.77 32.22
CA GLY A 656 -6.68 -23.19 32.16
C GLY A 656 -7.81 -24.21 32.35
N LYS A 657 -7.63 -25.23 33.21
CA LYS A 657 -8.55 -26.36 33.39
C LYS A 657 -9.19 -26.48 34.78
#